data_AF-A0A0S2F9W8-F1
#
_entry.id   AF-A0A0S2F9W8-F1
#
_cell.length_a   1.000
_cell.length_b   1.000
_cell.length_c   1.000
_cell.angle_alpha   90.00
_cell.angle_beta   90.00
_cell.angle_gamma   90.00
#
_symmetry.space_group_name_H-M   'P 1'
#
loop_
_entity.id
_entity.type
_entity.pdbx_description
1 polymer ?
#
loop_
_entity_poly.entity_id
_entity_poly.type
_entity_poly.pdbx_seq_one_letter_code
_entity_poly.pdbx_strand_id
1 'polypeptide(L)'
;MNQSDTQNAILLATASAATHGIRMTRTSLFRSTACWCVALSLAATPLLASAAEDGSALSAPAIESSEDTSSSNGEQPTTSDELLDEEAPLLPLVFDGIPNSSTWDSMAFDDGGMASPMGVIQPPDPTNNSLPGINAYLSNWLLGNDYQACGLLGSGCLTIDRANFNYSYLSLILNLVQAPNVLDLDGNQPANHLTLIGAVQSDSYIQFQDSNYIGNNNNASCVIIGLACTWRTNPAQNNQVIIGDGSYANGSNTIVMGTNARHQLPTVTAASQGFVGGPDTNYAARLGNSVLIGDNSFGNADRQTILGFGATSTHANSVALGAGSSTALGAQSGYTAFGLVAPQTSTGEVSIGAAGSSRKLTNVAAGSTGTDAVNVAQLQGALANAAADPFAVKYDDLGGTPDFGNVTLQGPGGTVISNLGAGVIAAGSTQAVNGSQIFAISQSNAQRLGAGATVAADGTVTAPNFIIDGNGYNNAGDAFAAVNTGMAAAEAFAVQYDDDGTGNPDYGNVTLRGPAGTGTLIGNLAAGQITAASFDAINGSQIFGIGTSVANLFGGGTTFNAGGTFTAPNYVIGGNTYNNVGAALTALDGGLTGSNAFAVRYDDDGTGNPDYGNVTLQGPVGTGTVIDNLAGGTIAVGSLQAVNGGQLFGLGTSTAALFGGGATFNVGGGFTAPNYVIGGNTYNDVGSALSALDGSVAGNDAFALKYDDDGTGNPDYTRATLRGPAGTGTTLDNVANGLIAAGSLEAVNGGQVQGFGDGIASIFGAGASFSGGVFGAPSFTVQGGSYQDVGAAFAAVDASLTNINNRIDNLPPGGTPEPRIAIDGTGNATVGAGTRAIAAGASASAMGQHAVAVGGDAYAAGDNDTAIGGNARVNADGSTAVGANSSISASATNAVAVGESASVTASGAVALGQGAVADRANTVSVGTASAQRQIVNVAAGSQDNDAVNVAQLRSSQAGTVRYDTNVDGSVNTTQVTLNNGGGSVQIRNVRAGTSNTDAVNVQQLNDGVNRAITTSNQYTDNWGNGLRREIGQLDDKASAGVASAMAVAGLPQSYMPGKSMAAIAASSFRGETGFAIGVSTISEDGRWVYKFSGNSNSKGDVGVTVGAGLMW
;
A
#
# COMPACT_ATOMS: atom_id res chain seq x y z
N MET A 1 12.99 -19.81 9.39
CA MET A 1 13.41 -21.08 8.76
C MET A 1 12.15 -21.70 8.20
N ASN A 2 12.03 -21.92 6.89
CA ASN A 2 12.69 -22.97 6.06
C ASN A 2 12.11 -24.34 6.43
N GLN A 3 11.31 -25.02 5.59
CA GLN A 3 11.48 -25.50 4.19
C GLN A 3 12.10 -26.90 4.09
N SER A 4 11.66 -27.63 3.06
CA SER A 4 12.17 -28.91 2.53
C SER A 4 12.02 -30.11 3.48
N ASP A 5 11.41 -31.25 3.09
CA ASP A 5 11.03 -31.74 1.75
C ASP A 5 12.18 -31.78 0.73
N THR A 6 12.88 -32.91 0.70
CA THR A 6 14.03 -33.17 -0.15
C THR A 6 13.84 -34.46 -0.97
N GLN A 7 14.40 -34.47 -2.18
CA GLN A 7 14.74 -35.68 -2.98
C GLN A 7 13.55 -36.53 -3.52
N ASN A 8 13.65 -37.31 -4.60
CA ASN A 8 14.67 -37.55 -5.65
C ASN A 8 13.92 -37.62 -7.01
N ALA A 9 14.35 -37.06 -8.14
CA ALA A 9 15.59 -37.23 -8.93
C ALA A 9 15.59 -38.43 -9.93
N ILE A 10 16.04 -38.18 -11.18
CA ILE A 10 16.39 -39.13 -12.26
C ILE A 10 15.14 -39.78 -12.94
N LEU A 11 14.93 -39.76 -14.26
CA LEU A 11 15.83 -40.10 -15.39
C LEU A 11 15.50 -39.30 -16.70
N LEU A 12 16.45 -39.24 -17.66
CA LEU A 12 16.33 -38.46 -18.91
C LEU A 12 16.86 -39.20 -20.16
N ALA A 13 16.00 -39.47 -21.15
CA ALA A 13 16.25 -39.68 -22.61
C ALA A 13 14.91 -40.05 -23.30
N THR A 14 14.44 -39.62 -24.49
CA THR A 14 15.01 -39.22 -25.80
C THR A 14 15.62 -40.37 -26.63
N ALA A 15 15.45 -40.47 -27.97
CA ALA A 15 14.47 -39.92 -28.93
C ALA A 15 14.58 -40.69 -30.28
N SER A 16 13.58 -40.59 -31.17
CA SER A 16 13.60 -41.06 -32.58
C SER A 16 12.29 -40.65 -33.29
N ALA A 17 12.19 -40.25 -34.57
CA ALA A 17 13.11 -39.70 -35.59
C ALA A 17 12.19 -39.11 -36.72
N ALA A 18 12.60 -38.57 -37.88
CA ALA A 18 13.88 -38.53 -38.57
C ALA A 18 13.92 -37.39 -39.64
N THR A 19 15.12 -36.94 -40.02
CA THR A 19 15.47 -36.56 -41.41
C THR A 19 16.98 -36.68 -41.62
N HIS A 20 17.40 -37.27 -42.75
CA HIS A 20 18.73 -37.28 -43.41
C HIS A 20 20.04 -37.18 -42.56
N GLY A 21 21.05 -38.06 -42.68
CA GLY A 21 21.16 -39.32 -43.42
C GLY A 21 22.56 -39.60 -43.99
N ILE A 22 23.26 -40.63 -43.44
CA ILE A 22 24.34 -41.41 -44.10
C ILE A 22 25.68 -40.62 -44.30
N ARG A 23 26.89 -41.00 -43.81
CA ARG A 23 27.48 -42.33 -43.53
C ARG A 23 28.70 -42.30 -42.57
N MET A 24 28.94 -43.43 -41.89
CA MET A 24 30.26 -44.06 -41.57
C MET A 24 31.31 -43.41 -40.62
N THR A 25 31.47 -44.10 -39.47
CA THR A 25 32.72 -44.62 -38.85
C THR A 25 33.76 -43.75 -38.11
N ARG A 26 33.80 -44.02 -36.79
CA ARG A 26 34.98 -44.42 -35.97
C ARG A 26 36.03 -43.40 -35.48
N THR A 27 36.36 -43.60 -34.20
CA THR A 27 37.69 -43.48 -33.54
C THR A 27 38.41 -42.13 -33.47
N SER A 28 38.30 -41.52 -32.29
CA SER A 28 39.42 -41.35 -31.32
C SER A 28 40.41 -40.18 -31.43
N LEU A 29 41.04 -39.93 -30.26
CA LEU A 29 42.32 -39.27 -30.00
C LEU A 29 42.46 -37.73 -30.10
N PHE A 30 42.74 -37.16 -28.93
CA PHE A 30 43.87 -36.24 -28.63
C PHE A 30 43.91 -34.79 -29.16
N ARG A 31 44.08 -33.88 -28.18
CA ARG A 31 44.98 -32.68 -28.18
C ARG A 31 44.65 -31.56 -29.20
N SER A 32 45.07 -30.30 -29.02
CA SER A 32 45.47 -29.45 -27.87
C SER A 32 45.53 -27.98 -28.41
N THR A 33 45.87 -26.88 -27.71
CA THR A 33 46.57 -26.59 -26.44
C THR A 33 46.32 -25.13 -26.05
N ALA A 34 46.28 -24.79 -24.75
CA ALA A 34 46.68 -23.53 -24.08
C ALA A 34 46.20 -22.13 -24.62
N CYS A 35 46.11 -21.06 -23.82
CA CYS A 35 46.46 -20.82 -22.40
C CYS A 35 45.18 -20.50 -21.57
N TRP A 36 45.05 -20.67 -20.25
CA TRP A 36 45.93 -20.37 -19.10
C TRP A 36 46.14 -18.86 -18.88
N CYS A 37 45.99 -18.25 -17.70
CA CYS A 37 45.94 -18.67 -16.26
C CYS A 37 45.03 -17.67 -15.48
N VAL A 38 44.60 -17.81 -14.21
CA VAL A 38 44.61 -18.84 -13.13
C VAL A 38 43.44 -18.49 -12.16
N ALA A 39 42.61 -19.43 -11.68
CA ALA A 39 42.55 -20.02 -10.31
C ALA A 39 42.63 -19.01 -9.12
N LEU A 40 42.01 -19.20 -7.95
CA LEU A 40 41.93 -20.41 -7.08
C LEU A 40 40.90 -20.16 -5.93
N SER A 41 40.54 -21.12 -5.06
CA SER A 41 39.52 -22.19 -5.24
C SER A 41 39.25 -22.94 -3.90
N LEU A 42 38.02 -23.41 -3.64
CA LEU A 42 37.66 -24.46 -2.64
C LEU A 42 37.92 -24.11 -1.13
N ALA A 43 37.29 -24.68 -0.09
CA ALA A 43 36.11 -25.58 0.12
C ALA A 43 35.56 -25.27 1.56
N ALA A 44 34.75 -26.04 2.33
CA ALA A 44 34.23 -27.42 2.28
C ALA A 44 32.93 -27.58 3.13
N THR A 45 32.64 -28.80 3.61
CA THR A 45 31.54 -29.25 4.52
C THR A 45 32.16 -30.22 5.59
N PRO A 46 31.46 -30.94 6.53
CA PRO A 46 30.00 -31.12 6.76
C PRO A 46 29.49 -31.32 8.25
N LEU A 47 28.19 -31.65 8.38
CA LEU A 47 27.54 -32.62 9.33
C LEU A 47 27.08 -32.27 10.79
N LEU A 48 25.74 -32.30 10.98
CA LEU A 48 24.87 -32.98 12.00
C LEU A 48 24.91 -32.78 13.55
N ALA A 49 23.68 -32.61 14.11
CA ALA A 49 23.08 -33.23 15.33
C ALA A 49 23.55 -32.78 16.76
N SER A 50 22.77 -32.89 17.87
CA SER A 50 21.32 -33.12 18.16
C SER A 50 21.02 -33.00 19.69
N ALA A 51 19.73 -32.87 20.11
CA ALA A 51 19.22 -32.87 21.52
C ALA A 51 19.60 -31.61 22.38
N ALA A 52 18.84 -31.08 23.36
CA ALA A 52 17.87 -31.56 24.37
C ALA A 52 18.57 -32.18 25.63
N GLU A 53 18.16 -31.95 26.89
CA GLU A 53 17.10 -31.10 27.49
C GLU A 53 17.37 -30.82 29.00
N ASP A 54 16.70 -29.82 29.60
CA ASP A 54 16.44 -29.60 31.06
C ASP A 54 17.67 -29.49 32.04
N GLY A 55 17.42 -29.22 33.34
CA GLY A 55 18.39 -29.48 34.44
C GLY A 55 18.82 -28.29 35.32
N SER A 56 17.99 -27.93 36.30
CA SER A 56 18.33 -27.06 37.46
C SER A 56 19.34 -27.71 38.45
N ALA A 57 19.91 -27.08 39.51
CA ALA A 57 19.48 -25.91 40.29
C ALA A 57 20.58 -25.28 41.22
N LEU A 58 20.30 -24.03 41.66
CA LEU A 58 20.52 -23.44 43.00
C LEU A 58 21.87 -23.53 43.75
N SER A 59 22.41 -22.36 44.11
CA SER A 59 22.50 -21.96 45.53
C SER A 59 22.58 -20.43 45.71
N ALA A 60 21.80 -19.90 46.67
CA ALA A 60 21.83 -18.51 47.14
C ALA A 60 22.12 -18.49 48.66
N PRO A 61 22.51 -17.34 49.26
CA PRO A 61 21.49 -16.49 49.92
C PRO A 61 21.83 -14.96 49.90
N ALA A 62 20.99 -14.01 50.34
CA ALA A 62 19.53 -13.86 50.50
C ALA A 62 19.23 -12.42 51.04
N ILE A 63 17.98 -12.15 51.46
CA ILE A 63 17.50 -11.01 52.29
C ILE A 63 17.40 -9.65 51.54
N GLU A 64 16.32 -8.85 51.55
CA GLU A 64 14.88 -8.91 51.97
C GLU A 64 14.19 -7.67 51.32
N SER A 65 12.86 -7.45 51.23
CA SER A 65 11.62 -8.18 51.56
C SER A 65 10.43 -7.57 50.76
N SER A 66 9.24 -8.20 50.81
CA SER A 66 7.86 -7.61 50.78
C SER A 66 7.45 -6.54 49.74
N GLU A 67 6.27 -6.54 49.09
CA GLU A 67 5.04 -7.36 49.06
C GLU A 67 4.33 -7.02 47.71
N ASP A 68 3.70 -7.94 46.96
CA ASP A 68 2.36 -8.57 47.16
C ASP A 68 1.21 -7.51 47.12
N THR A 69 0.13 -7.61 46.33
CA THR A 69 -0.71 -8.77 46.00
C THR A 69 -1.40 -8.73 44.62
N SER A 70 -1.50 -9.91 43.99
CA SER A 70 -2.72 -10.61 43.48
C SER A 70 -3.81 -9.82 42.70
N SER A 71 -4.27 -10.20 41.49
CA SER A 71 -5.05 -11.40 41.06
C SER A 71 -6.52 -11.01 40.72
N SER A 72 -7.39 -11.75 39.99
CA SER A 72 -7.40 -13.13 39.46
C SER A 72 -8.45 -13.31 38.33
N ASN A 73 -8.35 -14.38 37.52
CA ASN A 73 -9.40 -14.97 36.64
C ASN A 73 -9.83 -14.15 35.39
N GLY A 74 -10.33 -14.76 34.29
CA GLY A 74 -10.47 -16.17 33.94
C GLY A 74 -11.29 -16.40 32.64
N GLU A 75 -11.33 -17.65 32.16
CA GLU A 75 -12.22 -18.24 31.13
C GLU A 75 -12.02 -17.89 29.62
N GLN A 76 -11.65 -18.93 28.86
CA GLN A 76 -12.04 -19.22 27.46
C GLN A 76 -13.24 -20.20 27.49
N PRO A 77 -13.94 -20.59 26.38
CA PRO A 77 -13.80 -20.22 24.96
C PRO A 77 -15.15 -19.67 24.37
N THR A 78 -15.33 -19.34 23.07
CA THR A 78 -15.55 -20.25 21.91
C THR A 78 -15.52 -19.51 20.55
N THR A 79 -15.57 -20.29 19.45
CA THR A 79 -15.54 -19.88 18.04
C THR A 79 -16.78 -19.11 17.55
N SER A 80 -16.61 -18.14 16.64
CA SER A 80 -16.99 -18.24 15.21
C SER A 80 -17.06 -16.87 14.50
N ASP A 81 -16.58 -16.84 13.25
CA ASP A 81 -16.88 -15.97 12.09
C ASP A 81 -17.13 -14.43 12.20
N GLU A 82 -16.54 -13.77 11.19
CA GLU A 82 -16.99 -12.54 10.49
C GLU A 82 -16.67 -11.12 11.03
N LEU A 83 -16.57 -10.20 10.06
CA LEU A 83 -16.49 -8.72 10.10
C LEU A 83 -15.16 -8.02 10.48
N LEU A 84 -14.63 -7.34 9.46
CA LEU A 84 -14.17 -5.92 9.36
C LEU A 84 -13.55 -5.14 10.54
N ASP A 85 -12.61 -4.28 10.13
CA ASP A 85 -12.13 -3.02 10.73
C ASP A 85 -11.11 -3.02 11.90
N GLU A 86 -10.42 -1.88 11.96
CA GLU A 86 -9.33 -1.39 12.84
C GLU A 86 -7.99 -2.16 12.85
N GLU A 87 -6.81 -1.53 12.73
CA GLU A 87 -6.18 -0.34 13.35
C GLU A 87 -5.51 -0.57 14.72
N ALA A 88 -4.43 0.19 14.94
CA ALA A 88 -3.56 0.22 16.12
C ALA A 88 -2.80 -1.09 16.45
N PRO A 89 -1.79 -1.06 17.36
CA PRO A 89 -1.12 0.10 17.96
C PRO A 89 0.41 0.15 17.68
N LEU A 90 1.01 1.34 17.77
CA LEU A 90 2.39 1.48 18.22
C LEU A 90 2.50 2.53 19.33
N LEU A 91 3.11 2.11 20.44
CA LEU A 91 3.34 2.86 21.68
C LEU A 91 4.60 3.75 21.57
N PRO A 92 4.80 4.72 22.49
CA PRO A 92 5.65 5.89 22.22
C PRO A 92 7.15 5.61 22.35
N LEU A 93 7.92 6.33 21.53
CA LEU A 93 9.36 6.49 21.70
C LEU A 93 9.67 7.85 22.34
N VAL A 94 9.88 7.83 23.66
CA VAL A 94 10.58 8.91 24.37
C VAL A 94 12.07 8.74 24.12
N PHE A 95 12.74 9.79 23.66
CA PHE A 95 14.18 9.94 23.87
C PHE A 95 14.49 11.36 24.34
N ASP A 96 15.02 11.43 25.56
CA ASP A 96 15.62 12.59 26.17
C ASP A 96 17.15 12.56 25.93
N GLY A 97 17.84 13.69 26.08
CA GLY A 97 19.31 13.76 26.06
C GLY A 97 19.96 14.23 24.74
N ILE A 98 20.40 15.48 24.73
CA ILE A 98 21.25 16.10 23.69
C ILE A 98 22.73 15.73 23.95
N PRO A 99 23.56 15.52 22.90
CA PRO A 99 24.73 16.39 22.73
C PRO A 99 24.89 16.90 21.29
N ASN A 100 25.96 17.65 21.03
CA ASN A 100 26.02 18.73 20.04
C ASN A 100 27.09 18.58 18.94
N SER A 101 26.87 19.37 17.86
CA SER A 101 27.87 19.99 16.97
C SER A 101 28.40 19.27 15.71
N SER A 102 28.87 20.09 14.77
CA SER A 102 29.56 19.80 13.48
C SER A 102 28.77 19.17 12.30
N THR A 103 28.07 20.05 11.55
CA THR A 103 28.24 20.29 10.09
C THR A 103 28.55 19.13 9.12
N TRP A 104 27.78 18.99 8.03
CA TRP A 104 28.10 19.55 6.69
C TRP A 104 26.95 19.29 5.66
N ASP A 105 26.52 20.37 5.00
CA ASP A 105 26.03 20.49 3.60
C ASP A 105 24.74 19.81 3.02
N SER A 106 24.23 20.50 1.98
CA SER A 106 23.46 20.03 0.81
C SER A 106 21.92 19.83 0.81
N MET A 107 21.26 20.79 0.12
CA MET A 107 20.22 20.62 -0.93
C MET A 107 18.71 20.36 -0.62
N ALA A 108 17.92 21.43 -0.80
CA ALA A 108 16.56 21.48 -1.41
C ALA A 108 15.35 20.86 -0.63
N PHE A 109 14.06 21.18 -0.89
CA PHE A 109 13.42 21.76 -2.10
C PHE A 109 11.92 22.18 -1.87
N ASP A 110 11.46 23.31 -2.45
CA ASP A 110 10.07 23.69 -2.91
C ASP A 110 8.86 23.60 -1.94
N ASP A 111 7.75 24.34 -2.10
CA ASP A 111 7.42 25.68 -2.65
C ASP A 111 5.94 25.97 -2.28
N GLY A 112 5.42 27.20 -2.46
CA GLY A 112 3.96 27.44 -2.50
C GLY A 112 3.43 28.74 -1.86
N GLY A 113 3.90 29.91 -2.28
CA GLY A 113 3.32 31.18 -1.84
C GLY A 113 2.00 31.55 -2.53
N MET A 114 0.93 31.83 -1.77
CA MET A 114 -0.32 32.41 -2.30
C MET A 114 -0.43 33.91 -1.98
N ALA A 115 -0.99 34.69 -2.92
CA ALA A 115 -1.17 36.13 -2.77
C ALA A 115 -2.52 36.50 -2.10
N SER A 116 -2.52 37.56 -1.29
CA SER A 116 -3.71 38.10 -0.60
C SER A 116 -4.27 39.35 -1.32
N PRO A 117 -5.61 39.58 -1.26
CA PRO A 117 -6.27 40.65 -2.03
C PRO A 117 -6.20 42.04 -1.39
N MET A 118 -6.45 43.07 -2.21
CA MET A 118 -6.54 44.47 -1.78
C MET A 118 -7.81 44.75 -0.95
N GLY A 119 -7.67 45.51 0.14
CA GLY A 119 -8.81 45.96 0.97
C GLY A 119 -9.56 47.17 0.39
N VAL A 120 -10.85 47.26 0.68
CA VAL A 120 -11.73 48.38 0.29
C VAL A 120 -11.72 49.48 1.36
N ILE A 121 -11.74 50.74 0.94
CA ILE A 121 -11.86 51.91 1.83
C ILE A 121 -13.32 52.32 1.95
N GLN A 122 -13.82 52.50 3.18
CA GLN A 122 -15.03 53.26 3.49
C GLN A 122 -14.78 54.27 4.63
N PRO A 123 -15.58 55.36 4.73
CA PRO A 123 -15.21 56.54 5.52
C PRO A 123 -15.63 56.47 7.00
N PRO A 124 -14.95 57.23 7.88
CA PRO A 124 -15.36 57.42 9.28
C PRO A 124 -16.46 58.48 9.44
N ASP A 125 -17.30 58.30 10.45
CA ASP A 125 -18.31 59.27 10.92
C ASP A 125 -17.70 60.21 11.99
N PRO A 126 -18.13 61.49 12.12
CA PRO A 126 -17.37 62.48 12.88
C PRO A 126 -17.85 62.65 14.33
N THR A 127 -16.94 62.51 15.31
CA THR A 127 -17.04 63.32 16.54
C THR A 127 -15.70 63.50 17.27
N ASN A 128 -15.52 64.73 17.78
CA ASN A 128 -14.55 65.18 18.78
C ASN A 128 -13.06 65.27 18.38
N ASN A 129 -12.55 66.50 18.35
CA ASN A 129 -11.13 66.82 18.14
C ASN A 129 -10.36 66.81 19.47
N SER A 130 -9.12 66.30 19.49
CA SER A 130 -7.94 67.14 19.79
C SER A 130 -6.63 66.35 19.88
N LEU A 131 -5.68 66.61 18.97
CA LEU A 131 -4.24 66.54 19.23
C LEU A 131 -3.54 67.73 18.53
N PRO A 132 -2.64 68.48 19.20
CA PRO A 132 -2.07 69.71 18.64
C PRO A 132 -0.81 69.43 17.79
N GLY A 133 -0.69 70.12 16.64
CA GLY A 133 0.59 70.23 15.91
C GLY A 133 0.49 70.32 14.38
N ILE A 134 -0.44 69.58 13.76
CA ILE A 134 -0.46 69.34 12.29
C ILE A 134 -0.46 70.62 11.43
N ASN A 135 -1.11 71.69 11.89
CA ASN A 135 -1.24 72.93 11.11
C ASN A 135 0.09 73.72 10.96
N ALA A 136 1.10 73.42 11.78
CA ALA A 136 2.44 74.02 11.68
C ALA A 136 3.37 73.28 10.70
N TYR A 137 3.07 72.02 10.37
CA TYR A 137 3.90 71.22 9.46
C TYR A 137 3.49 71.42 7.99
N LEU A 138 2.18 71.37 7.72
CA LEU A 138 1.62 71.53 6.37
C LEU A 138 1.85 72.94 5.78
N SER A 139 1.87 73.98 6.63
CA SER A 139 2.07 75.37 6.19
C SER A 139 3.49 75.66 5.71
N ASN A 140 4.49 74.89 6.17
CA ASN A 140 5.89 75.04 5.75
C ASN A 140 6.26 74.17 4.54
N TRP A 141 5.45 73.15 4.21
CA TRP A 141 5.71 72.21 3.10
C TRP A 141 5.03 72.62 1.78
N LEU A 142 3.99 73.46 1.81
CA LEU A 142 3.21 73.85 0.62
C LEU A 142 3.47 75.28 0.07
N LEU A 143 4.28 76.11 0.73
CA LEU A 143 4.47 77.53 0.35
C LEU A 143 5.93 78.02 0.34
N GLY A 144 6.90 77.10 0.17
CA GLY A 144 8.31 77.45 -0.08
C GLY A 144 8.56 77.88 -1.54
N ASN A 145 9.29 78.98 -1.76
CA ASN A 145 9.34 79.68 -3.06
C ASN A 145 10.25 79.05 -4.14
N ASP A 146 10.93 77.94 -3.89
CA ASP A 146 12.01 77.44 -4.76
C ASP A 146 11.55 76.51 -5.91
N TYR A 147 10.25 76.24 -6.06
CA TYR A 147 9.71 75.29 -7.05
C TYR A 147 9.32 75.93 -8.42
N GLN A 148 10.26 76.67 -9.02
CA GLN A 148 10.10 77.32 -10.35
C GLN A 148 11.29 77.10 -11.30
N ALA A 149 11.90 75.89 -11.31
CA ALA A 149 13.04 75.61 -12.18
C ALA A 149 13.22 74.15 -12.69
N CYS A 150 12.13 73.40 -12.96
CA CYS A 150 12.14 72.33 -13.97
C CYS A 150 10.71 71.84 -14.28
N GLY A 151 10.36 71.75 -15.57
CA GLY A 151 9.05 71.26 -16.02
C GLY A 151 9.00 69.74 -16.21
N LEU A 152 7.80 69.22 -16.49
CA LEU A 152 7.58 67.82 -16.87
C LEU A 152 8.43 67.42 -18.10
N LEU A 153 8.88 66.15 -18.11
CA LEU A 153 9.60 65.47 -19.19
C LEU A 153 11.05 65.93 -19.42
N GLY A 154 11.97 65.43 -18.58
CA GLY A 154 13.42 65.52 -18.76
C GLY A 154 14.15 64.34 -18.11
N SER A 155 15.08 63.75 -18.83
CA SER A 155 15.89 62.57 -18.49
C SER A 155 16.34 62.38 -17.03
N GLY A 156 16.02 61.22 -16.46
CA GLY A 156 16.92 60.47 -15.55
C GLY A 156 17.12 60.99 -14.13
N CYS A 157 16.16 60.72 -13.23
CA CYS A 157 16.43 60.59 -11.79
C CYS A 157 15.35 59.74 -11.10
N LEU A 158 15.65 58.47 -10.81
CA LEU A 158 14.84 57.65 -9.90
C LEU A 158 15.31 57.92 -8.47
N THR A 159 14.64 58.83 -7.77
CA THR A 159 14.94 59.11 -6.36
C THR A 159 14.39 57.99 -5.48
N ILE A 160 15.21 56.95 -5.24
CA ILE A 160 14.95 55.98 -4.16
C ILE A 160 15.21 56.71 -2.83
N ASP A 161 14.15 56.96 -2.07
CA ASP A 161 14.27 57.52 -0.71
C ASP A 161 14.98 56.51 0.21
N ARG A 162 15.82 57.02 1.11
CA ARG A 162 16.83 56.21 1.82
C ARG A 162 16.43 55.89 3.27
N ALA A 163 15.14 55.67 3.49
CA ALA A 163 14.58 55.25 4.77
C ALA A 163 14.16 53.76 4.72
N ASN A 164 14.69 52.97 5.67
CA ASN A 164 14.36 51.55 5.95
C ASN A 164 15.22 50.43 5.33
N PHE A 165 16.55 50.56 5.35
CA PHE A 165 17.44 49.38 5.43
C PHE A 165 18.56 49.61 6.45
N ASN A 166 18.49 48.92 7.60
CA ASN A 166 19.58 48.87 8.57
C ASN A 166 19.45 47.66 9.51
N TYR A 167 20.08 46.52 9.18
CA TYR A 167 20.97 45.74 10.05
C TYR A 167 21.57 44.54 9.26
N SER A 168 22.70 44.00 9.74
CA SER A 168 23.46 42.86 9.18
C SER A 168 22.64 41.55 9.13
N TYR A 169 22.90 40.59 8.23
CA TYR A 169 24.19 40.12 7.70
C TYR A 169 24.22 39.86 6.18
N LEU A 170 25.44 39.66 5.65
CA LEU A 170 25.83 39.48 4.24
C LEU A 170 25.60 40.68 3.31
N SER A 171 26.49 40.82 2.32
CA SER A 171 26.60 41.99 1.46
C SER A 171 25.75 41.85 0.20
N LEU A 172 24.46 42.22 0.27
CA LEU A 172 23.62 42.34 -0.92
C LEU A 172 24.10 43.51 -1.80
N ILE A 173 24.96 43.22 -2.79
CA ILE A 173 25.36 44.20 -3.80
C ILE A 173 24.19 44.38 -4.79
N LEU A 174 23.27 45.28 -4.46
CA LEU A 174 22.17 45.69 -5.34
C LEU A 174 22.72 46.56 -6.49
N ASN A 175 23.44 45.93 -7.41
CA ASN A 175 24.08 46.58 -8.55
C ASN A 175 23.05 46.90 -9.65
N LEU A 176 22.14 47.83 -9.36
CA LEU A 176 21.05 48.22 -10.25
C LEU A 176 21.57 49.05 -11.43
N VAL A 177 22.26 48.38 -12.37
CA VAL A 177 22.77 48.97 -13.61
C VAL A 177 21.60 49.23 -14.56
N GLN A 178 20.82 50.28 -14.29
CA GLN A 178 20.13 50.98 -15.36
C GLN A 178 21.20 51.60 -16.26
N ALA A 179 21.57 50.89 -17.33
CA ALA A 179 22.29 51.50 -18.44
C ALA A 179 21.41 52.67 -18.95
N PRO A 180 21.85 53.94 -18.84
CA PRO A 180 21.05 55.06 -19.31
C PRO A 180 20.91 54.96 -20.83
N ASN A 181 19.79 55.45 -21.36
CA ASN A 181 19.52 55.49 -22.80
C ASN A 181 20.76 56.03 -23.55
N VAL A 182 21.46 55.16 -24.28
CA VAL A 182 22.46 55.60 -25.24
C VAL A 182 21.71 56.39 -26.30
N LEU A 183 21.97 57.69 -26.34
CA LEU A 183 21.35 58.60 -27.31
C LEU A 183 21.93 58.33 -28.70
N ASP A 184 21.37 57.34 -29.38
CA ASP A 184 21.65 57.05 -30.78
C ASP A 184 21.20 58.23 -31.65
N LEU A 185 22.12 58.78 -32.43
CA LEU A 185 21.88 59.94 -33.29
C LEU A 185 21.14 59.58 -34.60
N ASP A 186 21.10 58.29 -34.97
CA ASP A 186 20.48 57.83 -36.22
C ASP A 186 19.04 57.28 -36.04
N GLY A 187 18.51 57.32 -34.81
CA GLY A 187 17.07 57.56 -34.58
C GLY A 187 16.06 56.50 -35.06
N ASN A 188 16.39 55.19 -35.08
CA ASN A 188 15.38 54.12 -35.22
C ASN A 188 15.89 52.72 -34.83
N GLN A 189 15.91 52.38 -33.54
CA GLN A 189 15.96 51.00 -33.01
C GLN A 189 15.21 50.91 -31.67
N PRO A 190 14.64 49.74 -31.30
CA PRO A 190 13.98 49.54 -30.00
C PRO A 190 15.00 49.52 -28.85
N ALA A 191 14.56 49.94 -27.66
CA ALA A 191 15.38 49.89 -26.46
C ALA A 191 15.65 48.44 -26.02
N ASN A 192 16.91 48.12 -25.74
CA ASN A 192 17.32 46.81 -25.23
C ASN A 192 17.25 46.83 -23.69
N HIS A 193 16.41 46.01 -23.07
CA HIS A 193 16.26 45.97 -21.62
C HIS A 193 17.21 44.94 -20.99
N LEU A 194 18.11 45.38 -20.12
CA LEU A 194 19.03 44.50 -19.39
C LEU A 194 18.88 44.74 -17.89
N THR A 195 18.46 43.71 -17.15
CA THR A 195 18.31 43.75 -15.69
C THR A 195 19.22 42.72 -15.05
N LEU A 196 20.17 43.15 -14.22
CA LEU A 196 21.16 42.31 -13.55
C LEU A 196 21.11 42.57 -12.04
N ILE A 197 20.93 41.53 -11.21
CA ILE A 197 20.84 41.66 -9.74
C ILE A 197 21.59 40.50 -9.06
N GLY A 198 22.63 40.82 -8.27
CA GLY A 198 23.54 39.86 -7.65
C GLY A 198 24.81 39.62 -8.46
N ALA A 199 25.59 38.61 -8.09
CA ALA A 199 26.83 38.19 -8.76
C ALA A 199 26.54 37.38 -10.05
N VAL A 200 25.94 38.05 -11.03
CA VAL A 200 25.41 37.45 -12.27
C VAL A 200 26.33 37.62 -13.48
N GLN A 201 26.20 36.75 -14.49
CA GLN A 201 26.94 36.82 -15.74
C GLN A 201 26.01 36.87 -16.97
N SER A 202 26.10 37.96 -17.74
CA SER A 202 25.60 38.03 -19.12
C SER A 202 26.75 37.80 -20.09
N ASP A 203 26.54 36.97 -21.11
CA ASP A 203 27.53 36.58 -22.11
C ASP A 203 26.83 36.46 -23.49
N SER A 204 27.53 36.00 -24.53
CA SER A 204 26.92 35.72 -25.84
C SER A 204 27.28 34.34 -26.36
N TYR A 205 26.27 33.60 -26.85
CA TYR A 205 26.51 32.38 -27.61
C TYR A 205 27.17 32.63 -28.98
N ILE A 206 27.28 33.89 -29.45
CA ILE A 206 27.91 34.23 -30.75
C ILE A 206 29.32 34.79 -30.54
N GLN A 207 30.33 34.02 -30.95
CA GLN A 207 31.72 34.47 -31.04
C GLN A 207 32.07 34.97 -32.44
N PHE A 208 32.70 36.15 -32.50
CA PHE A 208 33.25 36.74 -33.72
C PHE A 208 34.75 36.43 -33.82
N GLN A 209 35.23 36.12 -35.03
CA GLN A 209 36.61 35.64 -35.27
C GLN A 209 37.58 36.72 -35.79
N ASP A 210 37.14 37.97 -35.95
CA ASP A 210 37.96 39.04 -36.53
C ASP A 210 39.02 39.53 -35.54
N SER A 211 40.28 39.33 -35.88
CA SER A 211 41.42 39.53 -34.97
C SER A 211 41.74 41.00 -34.65
N ASN A 212 41.05 41.95 -35.29
CA ASN A 212 41.13 43.37 -34.93
C ASN A 212 40.17 43.77 -33.80
N TYR A 213 39.23 42.91 -33.40
CA TYR A 213 38.22 43.22 -32.38
C TYR A 213 38.73 42.92 -30.96
N ILE A 214 39.77 43.66 -30.53
CA ILE A 214 40.41 43.50 -29.20
C ILE A 214 39.51 44.09 -28.10
N GLY A 215 38.41 43.40 -27.81
CA GLY A 215 37.39 43.77 -26.83
C GLY A 215 36.90 42.55 -26.05
N ASN A 216 37.83 41.80 -25.46
CA ASN A 216 37.57 40.54 -24.76
C ASN A 216 36.96 40.76 -23.37
N ASN A 217 35.75 41.33 -23.31
CA ASN A 217 35.06 41.76 -22.10
C ASN A 217 34.39 40.60 -21.31
N ASN A 218 35.02 39.43 -21.25
CA ASN A 218 34.55 38.28 -20.48
C ASN A 218 35.06 38.31 -19.03
N ASN A 219 35.02 39.49 -18.41
CA ASN A 219 35.30 39.73 -16.99
C ASN A 219 34.24 40.69 -16.42
N ALA A 220 33.51 40.27 -15.39
CA ALA A 220 32.53 41.09 -14.67
C ALA A 220 33.19 42.11 -13.73
N SER A 221 34.20 42.82 -14.21
CA SER A 221 35.03 43.77 -13.46
C SER A 221 35.74 44.73 -14.43
N CYS A 222 35.02 45.74 -14.92
CA CYS A 222 35.61 46.83 -15.71
C CYS A 222 35.02 48.19 -15.33
N VAL A 223 35.81 48.95 -14.57
CA VAL A 223 35.72 50.42 -14.56
C VAL A 223 36.26 50.91 -15.91
N ILE A 224 35.50 51.73 -16.63
CA ILE A 224 36.00 52.49 -17.78
C ILE A 224 35.69 53.97 -17.60
N ILE A 225 36.74 54.78 -17.56
CA ILE A 225 36.66 56.24 -17.72
C ILE A 225 36.75 56.53 -19.22
N GLY A 226 35.93 57.48 -19.69
CA GLY A 226 35.50 57.52 -21.09
C GLY A 226 36.57 57.78 -22.15
N LEU A 227 36.47 57.01 -23.23
CA LEU A 227 36.70 57.44 -24.62
C LEU A 227 35.71 56.68 -25.53
N ALA A 228 35.46 57.19 -26.74
CA ALA A 228 34.29 56.77 -27.52
C ALA A 228 34.46 55.39 -28.20
N CYS A 229 33.81 54.37 -27.63
CA CYS A 229 33.57 53.08 -28.27
C CYS A 229 32.08 52.94 -28.63
N THR A 230 31.76 52.57 -29.87
CA THR A 230 30.38 52.32 -30.31
C THR A 230 29.89 50.94 -29.82
N TRP A 231 29.17 50.92 -28.71
CA TRP A 231 28.60 49.69 -28.13
C TRP A 231 27.44 49.15 -28.97
N ARG A 232 27.74 48.35 -30.01
CA ARG A 232 26.75 47.40 -30.53
C ARG A 232 26.61 46.27 -29.50
N THR A 233 25.46 46.19 -28.85
CA THR A 233 25.08 45.00 -28.06
C THR A 233 25.18 43.76 -28.94
N ASN A 234 25.82 42.70 -28.46
CA ASN A 234 25.94 41.45 -29.19
C ASN A 234 24.52 40.89 -29.47
N PRO A 235 24.19 40.37 -30.67
CA PRO A 235 22.82 39.96 -31.02
C PRO A 235 22.14 38.94 -30.08
N ALA A 236 22.90 38.29 -29.19
CA ALA A 236 22.45 37.36 -28.17
C ALA A 236 22.26 37.96 -26.75
N GLN A 237 22.35 39.28 -26.57
CA GLN A 237 22.23 39.93 -25.25
C GLN A 237 21.05 40.90 -25.12
N ASN A 238 20.01 40.76 -25.96
CA ASN A 238 18.83 41.63 -25.86
C ASN A 238 17.82 41.11 -24.83
N ASN A 239 17.10 42.02 -24.15
CA ASN A 239 15.96 41.74 -23.28
C ASN A 239 16.21 40.62 -22.24
N GLN A 240 17.36 40.67 -21.56
CA GLN A 240 17.72 39.70 -20.52
C GLN A 240 17.35 40.21 -19.11
N VAL A 241 16.84 39.31 -18.27
CA VAL A 241 16.70 39.52 -16.82
C VAL A 241 17.45 38.39 -16.10
N ILE A 242 18.49 38.73 -15.35
CA ILE A 242 19.36 37.77 -14.64
C ILE A 242 19.44 38.16 -13.15
N ILE A 243 19.02 37.26 -12.25
CA ILE A 243 18.89 37.52 -10.81
C ILE A 243 19.42 36.33 -9.99
N GLY A 244 20.28 36.60 -9.00
CA GLY A 244 20.77 35.61 -8.03
C GLY A 244 22.22 35.17 -8.28
N ASP A 245 22.99 34.95 -7.22
CA ASP A 245 24.44 34.81 -7.31
C ASP A 245 24.88 33.57 -8.11
N GLY A 246 25.86 33.73 -9.00
CA GLY A 246 26.36 32.67 -9.88
C GLY A 246 25.46 32.31 -11.08
N SER A 247 24.36 33.05 -11.29
CA SER A 247 23.47 32.84 -12.43
C SER A 247 24.04 33.38 -13.75
N TYR A 248 23.68 32.73 -14.86
CA TYR A 248 24.28 32.94 -16.19
C TYR A 248 23.22 32.94 -17.30
N ALA A 249 23.33 33.86 -18.27
CA ALA A 249 22.58 33.79 -19.52
C ALA A 249 23.42 34.24 -20.73
N ASN A 250 23.32 33.52 -21.85
CA ASN A 250 24.02 33.87 -23.09
C ASN A 250 23.15 33.98 -24.36
N GLY A 251 21.81 33.97 -24.20
CA GLY A 251 20.82 34.10 -25.27
C GLY A 251 19.94 35.36 -25.15
N SER A 252 19.28 35.76 -26.23
CA SER A 252 18.39 36.94 -26.24
C SER A 252 16.97 36.58 -25.79
N ASN A 253 16.34 37.46 -25.03
CA ASN A 253 15.02 37.33 -24.40
C ASN A 253 14.96 36.28 -23.26
N THR A 254 16.07 36.04 -22.58
CA THR A 254 16.15 35.11 -21.43
C THR A 254 15.71 35.77 -20.12
N ILE A 255 14.90 35.06 -19.33
CA ILE A 255 14.77 35.29 -17.89
C ILE A 255 15.50 34.16 -17.17
N VAL A 256 16.41 34.49 -16.25
CA VAL A 256 17.15 33.54 -15.40
C VAL A 256 17.14 34.05 -13.96
N MET A 257 16.52 33.31 -13.04
CA MET A 257 16.41 33.69 -11.63
C MET A 257 16.76 32.52 -10.71
N GLY A 258 17.62 32.76 -9.72
CA GLY A 258 18.03 31.79 -8.70
C GLY A 258 19.55 31.60 -8.63
N THR A 259 20.04 31.23 -7.45
CA THR A 259 21.46 30.98 -7.19
C THR A 259 21.99 29.90 -8.15
N ASN A 260 23.05 30.15 -8.91
CA ASN A 260 23.57 29.26 -9.94
C ASN A 260 22.58 28.83 -11.05
N ALA A 261 21.45 29.52 -11.27
CA ALA A 261 20.57 29.24 -12.40
C ALA A 261 21.23 29.61 -13.75
N ARG A 262 21.20 28.76 -14.78
CA ARG A 262 21.95 28.99 -16.04
C ARG A 262 21.17 28.69 -17.30
N HIS A 263 21.08 29.67 -18.19
CA HIS A 263 20.74 29.46 -19.60
C HIS A 263 22.00 29.56 -20.47
N GLN A 264 22.51 28.41 -20.92
CA GLN A 264 23.78 28.32 -21.64
C GLN A 264 23.62 27.59 -22.98
N LEU A 265 23.30 28.35 -24.02
CA LEU A 265 23.29 27.89 -25.40
C LEU A 265 24.71 27.51 -25.87
N PRO A 266 24.86 26.52 -26.77
CA PRO A 266 26.13 26.20 -27.41
C PRO A 266 26.71 27.38 -28.18
N THR A 267 28.01 27.64 -27.99
CA THR A 267 28.70 28.73 -28.66
C THR A 267 28.86 28.48 -30.16
N VAL A 268 28.47 29.45 -30.99
CA VAL A 268 28.61 29.44 -32.45
C VAL A 268 29.62 30.48 -32.92
N THR A 269 30.42 30.12 -33.92
CA THR A 269 31.34 31.06 -34.59
C THR A 269 30.62 31.73 -35.75
N ALA A 270 30.49 33.06 -35.73
CA ALA A 270 29.70 33.82 -36.71
C ALA A 270 30.08 33.56 -38.18
N ALA A 271 31.35 33.22 -38.44
CA ALA A 271 31.91 32.98 -39.76
C ALA A 271 31.34 31.74 -40.50
N SER A 272 30.83 30.72 -39.80
CA SER A 272 30.39 29.47 -40.43
C SER A 272 28.94 29.45 -40.91
N GLN A 273 28.13 30.44 -40.49
CA GLN A 273 26.68 30.52 -40.78
C GLN A 273 26.27 31.79 -41.53
N GLY A 274 27.22 32.62 -41.96
CA GLY A 274 26.93 33.80 -42.78
C GLY A 274 26.16 34.92 -42.06
N PHE A 275 26.38 35.09 -40.74
CA PHE A 275 25.74 36.15 -39.95
C PHE A 275 26.18 37.55 -40.40
N VAL A 276 25.39 38.18 -41.28
CA VAL A 276 25.56 39.59 -41.67
C VAL A 276 24.87 40.47 -40.61
N GLY A 277 25.66 41.25 -39.86
CA GLY A 277 25.20 41.92 -38.63
C GLY A 277 24.25 43.11 -38.82
N GLY A 278 22.95 42.85 -38.93
CA GLY A 278 21.88 43.85 -38.91
C GLY A 278 20.63 43.42 -38.12
N PRO A 279 19.80 44.38 -37.65
CA PRO A 279 18.52 44.09 -37.02
C PRO A 279 17.43 43.90 -38.09
N ASP A 280 17.44 42.75 -38.78
CA ASP A 280 16.30 42.33 -39.59
C ASP A 280 15.19 41.65 -38.75
N THR A 281 14.09 41.27 -39.40
CA THR A 281 12.90 40.69 -38.76
C THR A 281 13.07 39.25 -38.27
N ASN A 282 14.23 38.62 -38.44
CA ASN A 282 14.46 37.22 -38.09
C ASN A 282 14.73 37.02 -36.59
N TYR A 283 13.72 37.32 -35.78
CA TYR A 283 13.69 37.04 -34.34
C TYR A 283 14.00 35.56 -34.04
N ALA A 284 13.63 34.64 -34.92
CA ALA A 284 13.89 33.20 -34.78
C ALA A 284 15.38 32.81 -34.90
N ALA A 285 16.25 33.67 -35.46
CA ALA A 285 17.70 33.46 -35.46
C ALA A 285 18.37 33.83 -34.13
N ARG A 286 17.63 34.45 -33.19
CA ARG A 286 18.12 34.83 -31.86
C ARG A 286 17.62 33.82 -30.83
N LEU A 287 18.43 32.78 -30.63
CA LEU A 287 18.18 31.77 -29.61
C LEU A 287 18.25 32.41 -28.21
N GLY A 288 17.38 31.97 -27.29
CA GLY A 288 17.34 32.47 -25.90
C GLY A 288 15.95 32.78 -25.34
N ASN A 289 14.87 32.40 -26.01
CA ASN A 289 13.51 32.81 -25.65
C ASN A 289 12.93 32.00 -24.47
N SER A 290 13.68 31.94 -23.37
CA SER A 290 13.55 30.95 -22.30
C SER A 290 13.40 31.61 -20.93
N VAL A 291 12.58 31.01 -20.06
CA VAL A 291 12.35 31.43 -18.67
C VAL A 291 12.85 30.33 -17.74
N LEU A 292 13.85 30.64 -16.92
CA LEU A 292 14.45 29.76 -15.93
C LEU A 292 14.29 30.40 -14.55
N ILE A 293 13.62 29.73 -13.61
CA ILE A 293 13.43 30.20 -12.24
C ILE A 293 13.66 29.03 -11.28
N GLY A 294 14.63 29.16 -10.39
CA GLY A 294 14.99 28.18 -9.37
C GLY A 294 16.50 27.94 -9.32
N ASP A 295 17.05 27.85 -8.11
CA ASP A 295 18.48 27.71 -7.86
C ASP A 295 19.07 26.44 -8.53
N ASN A 296 20.21 26.55 -9.20
CA ASN A 296 20.86 25.50 -10.01
C ASN A 296 20.06 25.03 -11.23
N SER A 297 18.93 25.64 -11.59
CA SER A 297 18.17 25.26 -12.80
C SER A 297 19.02 25.45 -14.08
N PHE A 298 18.87 24.57 -15.07
CA PHE A 298 19.74 24.55 -16.25
C PHE A 298 19.00 24.32 -17.57
N GLY A 299 19.17 25.25 -18.51
CA GLY A 299 18.69 25.13 -19.89
C GLY A 299 19.78 25.43 -20.91
N ASN A 300 19.80 24.71 -22.04
CA ASN A 300 20.76 24.93 -23.13
C ASN A 300 20.14 25.01 -24.53
N ALA A 301 18.82 25.16 -24.65
CA ALA A 301 18.10 25.28 -25.91
C ALA A 301 17.15 26.50 -25.93
N ASP A 302 16.51 26.76 -27.06
CA ASP A 302 15.59 27.89 -27.24
C ASP A 302 14.14 27.55 -26.85
N ARG A 303 13.36 28.55 -26.43
CA ARG A 303 11.94 28.41 -26.03
C ARG A 303 11.72 27.39 -24.90
N GLN A 304 12.50 27.49 -23.84
CA GLN A 304 12.42 26.61 -22.67
C GLN A 304 11.72 27.31 -21.50
N THR A 305 10.87 26.60 -20.77
CA THR A 305 10.32 27.08 -19.48
C THR A 305 10.73 26.11 -18.38
N ILE A 306 11.58 26.55 -17.46
CA ILE A 306 12.19 25.73 -16.42
C ILE A 306 11.87 26.37 -15.07
N LEU A 307 11.09 25.70 -14.24
CA LEU A 307 10.59 26.23 -12.97
C LEU A 307 10.83 25.20 -11.85
N GLY A 308 11.74 25.51 -10.93
CA GLY A 308 12.20 24.66 -9.84
C GLY A 308 13.73 24.54 -9.76
N PHE A 309 14.29 24.43 -8.55
CA PHE A 309 15.73 24.24 -8.29
C PHE A 309 16.33 23.06 -9.08
N GLY A 310 17.45 23.21 -9.79
CA GLY A 310 18.05 22.09 -10.53
C GLY A 310 17.11 21.40 -11.54
N ALA A 311 15.96 22.00 -11.88
CA ALA A 311 15.12 21.54 -12.97
C ALA A 311 15.89 21.79 -14.28
N THR A 312 15.80 20.87 -15.22
CA THR A 312 16.65 20.87 -16.41
C THR A 312 15.88 20.65 -17.70
N SER A 313 16.34 21.29 -18.77
CA SER A 313 15.89 20.96 -20.11
C SER A 313 17.00 21.11 -21.12
N THR A 314 17.21 20.07 -21.92
CA THR A 314 18.11 20.07 -23.09
C THR A 314 17.36 20.17 -24.41
N HIS A 315 16.03 20.29 -24.37
CA HIS A 315 15.16 20.25 -25.53
C HIS A 315 14.52 21.62 -25.78
N ALA A 316 14.47 22.04 -27.04
CA ALA A 316 13.78 23.27 -27.42
C ALA A 316 12.25 23.14 -27.26
N ASN A 317 11.55 24.27 -27.17
CA ASN A 317 10.08 24.34 -27.03
C ASN A 317 9.49 23.55 -25.84
N SER A 318 10.31 23.22 -24.83
CA SER A 318 9.96 22.21 -23.82
C SER A 318 10.01 22.77 -22.40
N VAL A 319 9.15 22.23 -21.53
CA VAL A 319 8.88 22.71 -20.18
C VAL A 319 9.34 21.69 -19.15
N ALA A 320 10.10 22.12 -18.15
CA ALA A 320 10.41 21.38 -16.94
C ALA A 320 9.79 22.11 -15.74
N LEU A 321 8.83 21.47 -15.06
CA LEU A 321 8.01 22.11 -14.02
C LEU A 321 8.08 21.35 -12.70
N GLY A 322 8.35 22.07 -11.61
CA GLY A 322 8.48 21.54 -10.27
C GLY A 322 9.80 20.82 -10.02
N ALA A 323 9.97 20.36 -8.78
CA ALA A 323 11.28 20.06 -8.25
C ALA A 323 12.13 19.02 -9.03
N GLY A 324 13.33 19.40 -9.48
CA GLY A 324 14.29 18.49 -10.14
C GLY A 324 13.79 17.87 -11.45
N SER A 325 12.72 18.43 -12.04
CA SER A 325 12.12 17.91 -13.26
C SER A 325 13.06 18.02 -14.46
N SER A 326 13.04 17.03 -15.35
CA SER A 326 13.88 16.97 -16.54
C SER A 326 13.06 16.60 -17.78
N THR A 327 13.25 17.32 -18.90
CA THR A 327 12.68 16.92 -20.20
C THR A 327 13.53 15.80 -20.83
N ALA A 328 12.92 14.67 -21.17
CA ALA A 328 13.62 13.48 -21.65
C ALA A 328 13.44 13.18 -23.16
N LEU A 329 12.47 13.82 -23.81
CA LEU A 329 12.00 13.48 -25.16
C LEU A 329 11.88 14.70 -26.08
N GLY A 330 11.46 15.86 -25.56
CA GLY A 330 11.24 17.07 -26.34
C GLY A 330 10.23 16.90 -27.49
N ALA A 331 10.54 17.55 -28.62
CA ALA A 331 9.72 17.51 -29.83
C ALA A 331 9.93 16.21 -30.62
N GLN A 332 8.86 15.46 -30.86
CA GLN A 332 8.87 14.19 -31.61
C GLN A 332 8.08 14.32 -32.91
N SER A 333 8.51 13.64 -33.98
CA SER A 333 7.77 13.64 -35.25
C SER A 333 7.63 12.23 -35.82
N GLY A 334 6.41 11.89 -36.26
CA GLY A 334 6.10 10.59 -36.83
C GLY A 334 6.05 9.43 -35.81
N TYR A 335 5.87 9.71 -34.52
CA TYR A 335 5.85 8.68 -33.48
C TYR A 335 4.52 7.92 -33.43
N THR A 336 4.56 6.62 -33.15
CA THR A 336 3.34 5.81 -32.99
C THR A 336 2.83 5.91 -31.56
N ALA A 337 1.64 6.50 -31.37
CA ALA A 337 0.98 6.53 -30.07
C ALA A 337 0.13 5.27 -29.85
N PHE A 338 0.07 4.76 -28.62
CA PHE A 338 -0.76 3.60 -28.27
C PHE A 338 -2.24 3.87 -28.61
N GLY A 339 -2.88 2.92 -29.29
CA GLY A 339 -4.28 3.02 -29.72
C GLY A 339 -4.52 3.86 -30.99
N LEU A 340 -3.52 4.56 -31.53
CA LEU A 340 -3.65 5.38 -32.74
C LEU A 340 -2.87 4.80 -33.93
N VAL A 341 -3.57 4.58 -35.05
CA VAL A 341 -2.99 4.00 -36.27
C VAL A 341 -2.18 5.02 -37.08
N ALA A 342 -2.52 6.31 -36.97
CA ALA A 342 -1.81 7.39 -37.66
C ALA A 342 -0.59 7.86 -36.83
N PRO A 343 0.58 8.11 -37.45
CA PRO A 343 1.72 8.73 -36.78
C PRO A 343 1.38 10.11 -36.21
N GLN A 344 1.91 10.41 -35.03
CA GLN A 344 1.71 11.64 -34.28
C GLN A 344 2.96 12.53 -34.30
N THR A 345 2.81 13.81 -33.97
CA THR A 345 3.92 14.78 -33.89
C THR A 345 3.66 15.77 -32.75
N SER A 346 4.67 16.00 -31.89
CA SER A 346 4.67 16.99 -30.82
C SER A 346 5.69 18.10 -31.13
N THR A 347 5.37 19.33 -30.76
CA THR A 347 6.27 20.49 -30.93
C THR A 347 7.29 20.66 -29.79
N GLY A 348 7.11 19.91 -28.69
CA GLY A 348 7.91 19.94 -27.47
C GLY A 348 7.33 18.97 -26.43
N GLU A 349 7.87 19.01 -25.21
CA GLU A 349 7.48 18.18 -24.05
C GLU A 349 7.10 19.07 -22.85
N VAL A 350 6.16 18.61 -22.00
CA VAL A 350 5.95 19.17 -20.66
C VAL A 350 6.23 18.07 -19.64
N SER A 351 7.34 18.20 -18.91
CA SER A 351 7.77 17.26 -17.88
C SER A 351 7.55 17.83 -16.49
N ILE A 352 6.92 17.04 -15.63
CA ILE A 352 6.65 17.35 -14.21
C ILE A 352 7.49 16.49 -13.23
N GLY A 353 8.53 15.82 -13.72
CA GLY A 353 9.43 15.01 -12.92
C GLY A 353 10.67 14.57 -13.69
N ALA A 354 11.37 13.56 -13.19
CA ALA A 354 12.50 12.93 -13.86
C ALA A 354 12.24 11.42 -14.06
N ALA A 355 13.07 10.76 -14.86
CA ALA A 355 12.99 9.30 -15.02
C ALA A 355 13.21 8.60 -13.66
N GLY A 356 12.21 7.84 -13.19
CA GLY A 356 12.21 7.25 -11.84
C GLY A 356 11.79 8.20 -10.72
N SER A 357 11.33 9.41 -11.03
CA SER A 357 10.84 10.42 -10.07
C SER A 357 9.70 11.24 -10.69
N SER A 358 8.66 10.54 -11.14
CA SER A 358 7.45 11.12 -11.75
C SER A 358 6.46 11.63 -10.69
N ARG A 359 5.81 12.76 -10.96
CA ARG A 359 4.72 13.30 -10.11
C ARG A 359 3.34 12.86 -10.58
N LYS A 360 2.38 12.76 -9.65
CA LYS A 360 0.96 12.60 -9.96
C LYS A 360 0.40 13.96 -10.43
N LEU A 361 -0.25 14.01 -11.59
CA LEU A 361 -1.07 15.15 -11.99
C LEU A 361 -2.50 14.93 -11.52
N THR A 362 -2.90 15.61 -10.45
CA THR A 362 -4.25 15.53 -9.87
C THR A 362 -5.16 16.62 -10.46
N ASN A 363 -6.47 16.53 -10.17
CA ASN A 363 -7.49 17.51 -10.60
C ASN A 363 -7.62 17.68 -12.14
N VAL A 364 -7.15 16.70 -12.92
CA VAL A 364 -7.37 16.64 -14.37
C VAL A 364 -8.85 16.40 -14.64
N ALA A 365 -9.53 17.41 -15.21
CA ALA A 365 -10.91 17.31 -15.66
C ALA A 365 -11.07 16.21 -16.73
N ALA A 366 -12.29 15.69 -16.90
CA ALA A 366 -12.54 14.66 -17.91
C ALA A 366 -12.36 15.24 -19.32
N GLY A 367 -11.44 14.69 -20.10
CA GLY A 367 -11.14 15.10 -21.47
C GLY A 367 -12.35 14.96 -22.40
N SER A 368 -12.58 16.00 -23.20
CA SER A 368 -13.70 16.17 -24.13
C SER A 368 -13.27 16.23 -25.60
N THR A 369 -12.01 16.60 -25.86
CA THR A 369 -11.38 16.60 -27.19
C THR A 369 -10.32 15.50 -27.31
N GLY A 370 -9.96 15.13 -28.54
CA GLY A 370 -8.92 14.13 -28.81
C GLY A 370 -7.50 14.51 -28.40
N THR A 371 -7.29 15.73 -27.88
CA THR A 371 -6.00 16.23 -27.37
C THR A 371 -6.01 16.47 -25.86
N ASP A 372 -7.13 16.21 -25.17
CA ASP A 372 -7.23 16.42 -23.73
C ASP A 372 -6.59 15.26 -22.95
N ALA A 373 -6.07 15.54 -21.76
CA ALA A 373 -5.54 14.49 -20.89
C ALA A 373 -6.67 13.62 -20.30
N VAL A 374 -6.58 12.30 -20.48
CA VAL A 374 -7.53 11.33 -19.96
C VAL A 374 -7.28 11.08 -18.48
N ASN A 375 -8.30 11.25 -17.63
CA ASN A 375 -8.18 10.96 -16.20
C ASN A 375 -8.57 9.49 -15.87
N VAL A 376 -8.25 9.04 -14.64
CA VAL A 376 -8.45 7.65 -14.22
C VAL A 376 -9.92 7.22 -14.31
N ALA A 377 -10.87 8.10 -13.98
CA ALA A 377 -12.30 7.79 -14.04
C ALA A 377 -12.79 7.56 -15.49
N GLN A 378 -12.25 8.30 -16.47
CA GLN A 378 -12.53 8.05 -17.89
C GLN A 378 -11.95 6.72 -18.37
N LEU A 379 -10.73 6.37 -17.94
CA LEU A 379 -10.11 5.09 -18.27
C LEU A 379 -10.91 3.90 -17.68
N GLN A 380 -11.35 4.03 -16.43
CA GLN A 380 -12.24 3.05 -15.79
C GLN A 380 -13.58 2.95 -16.52
N GLY A 381 -14.19 4.07 -16.90
CA GLY A 381 -15.43 4.10 -17.69
C GLY A 381 -15.28 3.45 -19.08
N ALA A 382 -14.16 3.68 -19.76
CA ALA A 382 -13.87 3.03 -21.04
C ALA A 382 -13.69 1.51 -20.89
N LEU A 383 -12.95 1.08 -19.86
CA LEU A 383 -12.74 -0.34 -19.57
C LEU A 383 -14.03 -1.07 -19.18
N ALA A 384 -14.90 -0.44 -18.39
CA ALA A 384 -16.21 -1.00 -18.01
C ALA A 384 -17.10 -1.25 -19.23
N ASN A 385 -17.09 -0.35 -20.23
CA ASN A 385 -17.79 -0.56 -21.49
C ASN A 385 -17.15 -1.67 -22.36
N ALA A 386 -15.83 -1.84 -22.31
CA ALA A 386 -15.13 -2.88 -23.07
C ALA A 386 -15.34 -4.31 -22.50
N ALA A 387 -15.52 -4.46 -21.20
CA ALA A 387 -15.82 -5.75 -20.56
C ALA A 387 -17.26 -6.26 -20.83
N ALA A 388 -18.15 -5.36 -21.24
CA ALA A 388 -19.59 -5.55 -21.31
C ALA A 388 -20.11 -6.12 -22.65
N ASP A 389 -19.32 -6.89 -23.40
CA ASP A 389 -19.86 -7.69 -24.52
C ASP A 389 -20.90 -8.69 -24.00
N PRO A 390 -22.18 -8.62 -24.42
CA PRO A 390 -23.25 -9.51 -23.97
C PRO A 390 -23.38 -10.79 -24.83
N PHE A 391 -22.59 -10.94 -25.90
CA PHE A 391 -22.64 -12.06 -26.83
C PHE A 391 -21.46 -13.04 -26.66
N ALA A 392 -20.39 -12.62 -25.98
CA ALA A 392 -19.26 -13.48 -25.65
C ALA A 392 -19.63 -14.55 -24.61
N VAL A 393 -19.26 -15.80 -24.86
CA VAL A 393 -19.18 -16.84 -23.81
C VAL A 393 -18.00 -16.49 -22.91
N LYS A 394 -18.25 -16.46 -21.60
CA LYS A 394 -17.25 -16.11 -20.57
C LYS A 394 -17.09 -17.28 -19.60
N TYR A 395 -15.92 -17.35 -18.98
CA TYR A 395 -15.74 -18.11 -17.74
C TYR A 395 -16.57 -17.47 -16.63
N ASP A 396 -16.99 -18.28 -15.67
CA ASP A 396 -17.71 -17.76 -14.50
C ASP A 396 -16.78 -16.89 -13.64
N ASP A 397 -17.33 -15.88 -12.97
CA ASP A 397 -16.54 -14.87 -12.25
C ASP A 397 -16.85 -14.89 -10.75
N LEU A 398 -15.83 -15.21 -9.94
CA LEU A 398 -15.90 -15.26 -8.49
C LEU A 398 -15.31 -13.99 -7.84
N GLY A 399 -15.70 -12.82 -8.34
CA GLY A 399 -15.39 -11.52 -7.72
C GLY A 399 -14.26 -10.72 -8.38
N GLY A 400 -14.08 -10.84 -9.69
CA GLY A 400 -13.09 -10.10 -10.49
C GLY A 400 -11.95 -10.96 -11.04
N THR A 401 -11.99 -12.28 -10.80
CA THR A 401 -11.03 -13.25 -11.35
C THR A 401 -11.78 -14.39 -12.05
N PRO A 402 -11.54 -14.62 -13.36
CA PRO A 402 -12.20 -15.71 -14.10
C PRO A 402 -11.87 -17.10 -13.53
N ASP A 403 -12.91 -17.86 -13.21
CA ASP A 403 -12.80 -19.29 -12.88
C ASP A 403 -12.67 -20.10 -14.19
N PHE A 404 -11.42 -20.37 -14.57
CA PHE A 404 -11.10 -21.17 -15.76
C PHE A 404 -11.62 -22.62 -15.69
N GLY A 405 -12.15 -23.08 -14.55
CA GLY A 405 -12.81 -24.38 -14.39
C GLY A 405 -14.29 -24.39 -14.80
N ASN A 406 -15.00 -23.25 -14.78
CA ASN A 406 -16.46 -23.19 -14.90
C ASN A 406 -16.96 -22.19 -15.96
N VAL A 407 -18.07 -22.54 -16.62
CA VAL A 407 -18.74 -21.76 -17.69
C VAL A 407 -20.25 -21.98 -17.61
N THR A 408 -20.99 -21.01 -17.07
CA THR A 408 -22.46 -21.07 -16.93
C THR A 408 -23.16 -20.43 -18.13
N LEU A 409 -23.71 -21.27 -19.01
CA LEU A 409 -24.39 -20.82 -20.24
C LEU A 409 -25.86 -20.43 -19.95
N GLN A 410 -26.15 -19.13 -19.98
CA GLN A 410 -27.40 -18.53 -19.48
C GLN A 410 -28.65 -18.66 -20.39
N GLY A 411 -28.71 -19.67 -21.27
CA GLY A 411 -29.88 -19.91 -22.12
C GLY A 411 -31.10 -20.37 -21.28
N PRO A 412 -32.32 -19.82 -21.50
CA PRO A 412 -33.53 -20.31 -20.82
C PRO A 412 -33.83 -21.77 -21.18
N GLY A 413 -33.61 -22.69 -20.23
CA GLY A 413 -33.67 -24.14 -20.48
C GLY A 413 -32.34 -24.78 -20.92
N GLY A 414 -31.23 -24.05 -20.83
CA GLY A 414 -29.90 -24.44 -21.28
C GLY A 414 -29.52 -23.83 -22.64
N THR A 415 -28.26 -24.01 -23.03
CA THR A 415 -27.70 -23.49 -24.30
C THR A 415 -27.14 -24.63 -25.15
N VAL A 416 -27.55 -24.68 -26.42
CA VAL A 416 -27.10 -25.72 -27.36
C VAL A 416 -25.73 -25.36 -27.96
N ILE A 417 -24.68 -26.09 -27.57
CA ILE A 417 -23.38 -26.04 -28.25
C ILE A 417 -23.48 -26.90 -29.52
N SER A 418 -23.41 -26.27 -30.69
CA SER A 418 -23.41 -26.95 -32.00
C SER A 418 -22.03 -26.87 -32.66
N ASN A 419 -21.82 -27.63 -33.75
CA ASN A 419 -20.53 -27.78 -34.43
C ASN A 419 -19.37 -28.28 -33.54
N LEU A 420 -19.68 -28.97 -32.44
CA LEU A 420 -18.69 -29.62 -31.58
C LEU A 420 -18.02 -30.78 -32.33
N GLY A 421 -16.69 -30.72 -32.47
CA GLY A 421 -15.88 -31.80 -33.03
C GLY A 421 -16.00 -33.10 -32.23
N ALA A 422 -15.70 -34.24 -32.86
CA ALA A 422 -15.78 -35.53 -32.17
C ALA A 422 -14.63 -35.68 -31.16
N GLY A 423 -14.94 -35.56 -29.87
CA GLY A 423 -13.95 -35.68 -28.79
C GLY A 423 -13.36 -37.09 -28.66
N VAL A 424 -12.10 -37.20 -28.24
CA VAL A 424 -11.43 -38.51 -28.07
C VAL A 424 -12.12 -39.32 -26.97
N ILE A 425 -12.64 -40.50 -27.35
CA ILE A 425 -13.24 -41.46 -26.42
C ILE A 425 -12.15 -42.38 -25.88
N ALA A 426 -11.54 -42.00 -24.75
CA ALA A 426 -10.52 -42.76 -24.03
C ALA A 426 -10.62 -42.52 -22.52
N ALA A 427 -10.09 -43.43 -21.71
CA ALA A 427 -10.03 -43.26 -20.26
C ALA A 427 -9.20 -42.01 -19.91
N GLY A 428 -9.74 -41.14 -19.03
CA GLY A 428 -9.12 -39.88 -18.65
C GLY A 428 -9.26 -38.73 -19.66
N SER A 429 -10.01 -38.92 -20.77
CA SER A 429 -10.30 -37.83 -21.71
C SER A 429 -11.29 -36.83 -21.10
N THR A 430 -10.93 -35.54 -21.11
CA THR A 430 -11.77 -34.42 -20.71
C THR A 430 -12.44 -33.72 -21.91
N GLN A 431 -12.32 -34.27 -23.11
CA GLN A 431 -12.90 -33.67 -24.32
C GLN A 431 -14.41 -33.89 -24.38
N ALA A 432 -15.16 -32.83 -24.64
CA ALA A 432 -16.61 -32.92 -24.80
C ALA A 432 -16.99 -33.82 -26.00
N VAL A 433 -17.95 -34.72 -25.79
CA VAL A 433 -18.49 -35.61 -26.83
C VAL A 433 -19.72 -34.99 -27.47
N ASN A 434 -19.91 -35.24 -28.77
CA ASN A 434 -21.07 -34.74 -29.51
C ASN A 434 -22.16 -35.80 -29.71
N GLY A 435 -23.34 -35.38 -30.16
CA GLY A 435 -24.51 -36.25 -30.30
C GLY A 435 -24.33 -37.43 -31.26
N SER A 436 -23.48 -37.33 -32.29
CA SER A 436 -23.26 -38.47 -33.22
C SER A 436 -22.42 -39.58 -32.59
N GLN A 437 -21.52 -39.23 -31.66
CA GLN A 437 -20.74 -40.19 -30.88
C GLN A 437 -21.63 -40.95 -29.89
N ILE A 438 -22.49 -40.24 -29.17
CA ILE A 438 -23.47 -40.85 -28.25
C ILE A 438 -24.44 -41.74 -29.03
N PHE A 439 -24.97 -41.26 -30.17
CA PHE A 439 -25.84 -42.04 -31.04
C PHE A 439 -25.15 -43.32 -31.56
N ALA A 440 -23.87 -43.26 -31.94
CA ALA A 440 -23.11 -44.45 -32.36
C ALA A 440 -22.95 -45.47 -31.21
N ILE A 441 -22.78 -45.01 -29.97
CA ILE A 441 -22.74 -45.88 -28.78
C ILE A 441 -24.12 -46.51 -28.53
N SER A 442 -25.21 -45.72 -28.51
CA SER A 442 -26.58 -46.24 -28.39
C SER A 442 -26.90 -47.25 -29.49
N GLN A 443 -26.46 -47.00 -30.73
CA GLN A 443 -26.68 -47.89 -31.87
C GLN A 443 -25.89 -49.20 -31.73
N SER A 444 -24.65 -49.14 -31.23
CA SER A 444 -23.86 -50.32 -30.84
C SER A 444 -24.55 -51.12 -29.74
N ASN A 445 -25.17 -50.45 -28.76
CA ASN A 445 -25.85 -51.13 -27.65
C ASN A 445 -27.15 -51.81 -28.11
N ALA A 446 -27.97 -51.13 -28.92
CA ALA A 446 -29.15 -51.70 -29.56
C ALA A 446 -28.80 -52.95 -30.40
N GLN A 447 -27.71 -52.89 -31.19
CA GLN A 447 -27.23 -54.02 -31.99
C GLN A 447 -26.76 -55.22 -31.14
N ARG A 448 -26.18 -54.98 -29.96
CA ARG A 448 -25.72 -56.03 -29.03
C ARG A 448 -26.85 -56.65 -28.22
N LEU A 449 -27.89 -55.88 -27.89
CA LEU A 449 -29.13 -56.40 -27.29
C LEU A 449 -29.92 -57.23 -28.31
N GLY A 450 -29.91 -56.83 -29.58
CA GLY A 450 -30.56 -57.55 -30.67
C GLY A 450 -32.08 -57.60 -30.51
N ALA A 451 -32.69 -58.70 -30.98
CA ALA A 451 -34.11 -59.01 -30.77
C ALA A 451 -35.12 -57.86 -31.02
N GLY A 452 -34.82 -56.99 -32.00
CA GLY A 452 -35.68 -55.86 -32.38
C GLY A 452 -35.36 -54.51 -31.69
N ALA A 453 -34.38 -54.44 -30.81
CA ALA A 453 -33.94 -53.19 -30.19
C ALA A 453 -33.41 -52.18 -31.22
N THR A 454 -33.75 -50.91 -31.03
CA THR A 454 -33.44 -49.77 -31.91
C THR A 454 -33.05 -48.53 -31.09
N VAL A 455 -32.57 -47.47 -31.74
CA VAL A 455 -32.35 -46.17 -31.10
C VAL A 455 -33.51 -45.24 -31.46
N ALA A 456 -34.14 -44.61 -30.45
CA ALA A 456 -35.19 -43.63 -30.64
C ALA A 456 -34.63 -42.24 -30.99
N ALA A 457 -35.51 -41.30 -31.38
CA ALA A 457 -35.12 -39.97 -31.84
C ALA A 457 -34.48 -39.08 -30.75
N ASP A 458 -34.62 -39.45 -29.47
CA ASP A 458 -33.98 -38.82 -28.31
C ASP A 458 -32.63 -39.46 -27.92
N GLY A 459 -32.19 -40.50 -28.65
CA GLY A 459 -30.96 -41.25 -28.38
C GLY A 459 -31.11 -42.41 -27.39
N THR A 460 -32.30 -42.64 -26.82
CA THR A 460 -32.58 -43.79 -25.95
C THR A 460 -32.61 -45.10 -26.75
N VAL A 461 -32.31 -46.22 -26.09
CA VAL A 461 -32.38 -47.56 -26.71
C VAL A 461 -33.69 -48.22 -26.33
N THR A 462 -34.46 -48.64 -27.33
CA THR A 462 -35.72 -49.37 -27.12
C THR A 462 -35.46 -50.79 -26.62
N ALA A 463 -36.36 -51.32 -25.80
CA ALA A 463 -36.18 -52.65 -25.22
C ALA A 463 -36.17 -53.76 -26.30
N PRO A 464 -35.31 -54.80 -26.16
CA PRO A 464 -35.36 -55.99 -27.00
C PRO A 464 -36.66 -56.78 -26.76
N ASN A 465 -36.93 -57.79 -27.59
CA ASN A 465 -38.04 -58.73 -27.42
C ASN A 465 -37.58 -60.17 -27.72
N PHE A 466 -36.99 -60.82 -26.72
CA PHE A 466 -36.55 -62.21 -26.81
C PHE A 466 -37.76 -63.15 -26.73
N ILE A 467 -37.91 -64.06 -27.69
CA ILE A 467 -39.03 -65.02 -27.69
C ILE A 467 -38.54 -66.40 -27.26
N ILE A 468 -39.07 -66.90 -26.13
CA ILE A 468 -38.84 -68.24 -25.58
C ILE A 468 -40.22 -68.92 -25.42
N ASP A 469 -40.37 -70.13 -25.98
CA ASP A 469 -41.62 -70.91 -26.02
C ASP A 469 -42.87 -70.10 -26.42
N GLY A 470 -42.70 -69.16 -27.36
CA GLY A 470 -43.75 -68.29 -27.89
C GLY A 470 -44.07 -67.04 -27.04
N ASN A 471 -43.48 -66.89 -25.85
CA ASN A 471 -43.65 -65.73 -24.98
C ASN A 471 -42.51 -64.73 -25.19
N GLY A 472 -42.83 -63.42 -25.18
CA GLY A 472 -41.86 -62.34 -25.40
C GLY A 472 -41.36 -61.71 -24.10
N TYR A 473 -40.05 -61.54 -23.97
CA TYR A 473 -39.34 -61.03 -22.80
C TYR A 473 -38.49 -59.81 -23.17
N ASN A 474 -38.63 -58.73 -22.39
CA ASN A 474 -38.03 -57.42 -22.73
C ASN A 474 -36.60 -57.21 -22.19
N ASN A 475 -36.04 -58.22 -21.53
CA ASN A 475 -34.69 -58.22 -20.97
C ASN A 475 -34.14 -59.66 -20.96
N ALA A 476 -32.81 -59.79 -20.86
CA ALA A 476 -32.15 -61.09 -20.92
C ALA A 476 -32.31 -61.93 -19.63
N GLY A 477 -32.55 -61.30 -18.48
CA GLY A 477 -32.70 -61.99 -17.20
C GLY A 477 -33.92 -62.89 -17.18
N ASP A 478 -35.08 -62.32 -17.49
CA ASP A 478 -36.34 -63.09 -17.55
C ASP A 478 -36.33 -64.14 -18.67
N ALA A 479 -35.69 -63.83 -19.80
CA ALA A 479 -35.51 -64.79 -20.90
C ALA A 479 -34.65 -66.00 -20.49
N PHE A 480 -33.55 -65.80 -19.75
CA PHE A 480 -32.75 -66.90 -19.22
C PHE A 480 -33.44 -67.63 -18.06
N ALA A 481 -34.23 -66.95 -17.23
CA ALA A 481 -35.05 -67.59 -16.21
C ALA A 481 -36.07 -68.58 -16.82
N ALA A 482 -36.71 -68.19 -17.93
CA ALA A 482 -37.62 -69.05 -18.69
C ALA A 482 -36.92 -70.28 -19.30
N VAL A 483 -35.67 -70.15 -19.76
CA VAL A 483 -34.85 -71.29 -20.22
C VAL A 483 -34.47 -72.21 -19.05
N ASN A 484 -34.11 -71.64 -17.90
CA ASN A 484 -33.70 -72.41 -16.73
C ASN A 484 -34.82 -73.30 -16.17
N THR A 485 -36.06 -72.80 -16.12
CA THR A 485 -37.22 -73.62 -15.71
C THR A 485 -37.54 -74.74 -16.69
N GLY A 486 -37.15 -74.62 -17.97
CA GLY A 486 -37.30 -75.68 -18.97
C GLY A 486 -36.36 -76.88 -18.80
N MET A 487 -35.25 -76.74 -18.07
CA MET A 487 -34.24 -77.80 -17.91
C MET A 487 -34.46 -78.75 -16.72
N ALA A 488 -35.38 -78.44 -15.79
CA ALA A 488 -35.58 -79.20 -14.54
C ALA A 488 -36.28 -80.58 -14.70
N ALA A 489 -36.29 -81.15 -15.90
CA ALA A 489 -36.98 -82.40 -16.25
C ALA A 489 -36.06 -83.61 -16.46
N ALA A 490 -34.76 -83.48 -16.14
CA ALA A 490 -33.75 -84.54 -16.31
C ALA A 490 -32.83 -84.69 -15.08
N GLU A 491 -32.26 -85.89 -14.97
CA GLU A 491 -31.27 -86.36 -13.98
C GLU A 491 -31.75 -86.76 -12.57
N ALA A 492 -31.40 -88.00 -12.21
CA ALA A 492 -31.34 -88.57 -10.87
C ALA A 492 -30.25 -89.68 -10.90
N PHE A 493 -29.69 -90.04 -9.72
CA PHE A 493 -28.60 -91.03 -9.48
C PHE A 493 -27.16 -90.50 -9.26
N ALA A 494 -26.95 -89.21 -8.96
CA ALA A 494 -25.66 -88.74 -8.42
C ALA A 494 -25.54 -88.98 -6.90
N VAL A 495 -24.31 -89.22 -6.40
CA VAL A 495 -24.00 -89.06 -4.96
C VAL A 495 -23.70 -87.59 -4.70
N GLN A 496 -24.30 -87.03 -3.67
CA GLN A 496 -24.24 -85.61 -3.32
C GLN A 496 -23.80 -85.44 -1.87
N TYR A 497 -23.35 -84.24 -1.51
CA TYR A 497 -23.33 -83.79 -0.11
C TYR A 497 -24.76 -83.74 0.43
N ASP A 498 -24.95 -83.80 1.75
CA ASP A 498 -26.28 -83.58 2.33
C ASP A 498 -26.72 -82.11 2.10
N ASP A 499 -28.03 -81.84 2.14
CA ASP A 499 -28.60 -80.50 1.99
C ASP A 499 -28.49 -79.74 3.32
N ASP A 500 -28.03 -78.48 3.31
CA ASP A 500 -27.92 -77.63 4.50
C ASP A 500 -29.28 -77.21 5.11
N GLY A 501 -30.38 -77.60 4.47
CA GLY A 501 -31.76 -77.27 4.82
C GLY A 501 -32.30 -76.05 4.07
N THR A 502 -31.49 -75.44 3.19
CA THR A 502 -31.86 -74.30 2.34
C THR A 502 -31.76 -74.58 0.85
N GLY A 503 -31.38 -75.80 0.45
CA GLY A 503 -31.17 -76.20 -0.94
C GLY A 503 -29.73 -76.05 -1.42
N ASN A 504 -28.77 -75.81 -0.53
CA ASN A 504 -27.34 -75.76 -0.85
C ASN A 504 -26.63 -77.04 -0.37
N PRO A 505 -25.55 -77.50 -1.03
CA PRO A 505 -24.78 -78.65 -0.57
C PRO A 505 -23.98 -78.30 0.70
N ASP A 506 -24.22 -79.00 1.80
CA ASP A 506 -23.41 -78.93 3.02
C ASP A 506 -22.10 -79.69 2.82
N TYR A 507 -21.09 -78.98 2.32
CA TYR A 507 -19.72 -79.51 2.17
C TYR A 507 -19.07 -79.97 3.49
N GLY A 508 -19.68 -79.71 4.64
CA GLY A 508 -19.27 -80.22 5.95
C GLY A 508 -19.77 -81.64 6.27
N ASN A 509 -20.80 -82.16 5.59
CA ASN A 509 -21.43 -83.44 5.92
C ASN A 509 -21.59 -84.39 4.72
N VAL A 510 -21.35 -85.69 4.98
CA VAL A 510 -21.61 -86.80 4.06
C VAL A 510 -22.17 -87.99 4.84
N THR A 511 -23.49 -88.20 4.79
CA THR A 511 -24.17 -89.24 5.56
C THR A 511 -23.92 -90.64 5.00
N LEU A 512 -22.88 -91.31 5.49
CA LEU A 512 -22.59 -92.72 5.20
C LEU A 512 -23.56 -93.66 5.94
N ARG A 513 -24.71 -93.98 5.32
CA ARG A 513 -25.84 -94.73 5.91
C ARG A 513 -25.56 -96.22 6.19
N GLY A 514 -24.77 -96.49 7.24
CA GLY A 514 -24.66 -97.82 7.87
C GLY A 514 -25.76 -98.10 8.91
N PRO A 515 -25.94 -99.36 9.36
CA PRO A 515 -26.90 -99.71 10.40
C PRO A 515 -26.57 -99.06 11.76
N ALA A 516 -27.60 -98.56 12.45
CA ALA A 516 -27.44 -97.83 13.71
C ALA A 516 -26.81 -98.70 14.82
N GLY A 517 -25.81 -98.14 15.51
CA GLY A 517 -25.12 -98.78 16.65
C GLY A 517 -23.77 -99.43 16.31
N THR A 518 -23.46 -99.66 15.03
CA THR A 518 -22.17 -100.17 14.57
C THR A 518 -21.57 -99.24 13.53
N GLY A 519 -20.53 -98.48 13.91
CA GLY A 519 -19.91 -97.48 13.03
C GLY A 519 -19.30 -98.06 11.75
N THR A 520 -19.46 -97.35 10.65
CA THR A 520 -18.98 -97.76 9.32
C THR A 520 -17.45 -97.77 9.25
N LEU A 521 -16.83 -98.94 9.07
CA LEU A 521 -15.40 -99.07 8.84
C LEU A 521 -15.02 -98.65 7.41
N ILE A 522 -14.24 -97.59 7.27
CA ILE A 522 -13.64 -97.17 5.98
C ILE A 522 -12.38 -98.02 5.74
N GLY A 523 -12.56 -99.16 5.08
CA GLY A 523 -11.48 -100.07 4.69
C GLY A 523 -10.66 -99.56 3.50
N ASN A 524 -9.47 -100.17 3.28
CA ASN A 524 -8.52 -99.82 2.20
C ASN A 524 -8.05 -98.35 2.17
N LEU A 525 -8.18 -97.61 3.28
CA LEU A 525 -7.64 -96.26 3.42
C LEU A 525 -6.09 -96.29 3.39
N ALA A 526 -5.52 -95.72 2.32
CA ALA A 526 -4.09 -95.50 2.19
C ALA A 526 -3.56 -94.60 3.32
N ALA A 527 -2.23 -94.54 3.50
CA ALA A 527 -1.64 -93.63 4.48
C ALA A 527 -1.75 -92.18 3.99
N GLY A 528 -2.72 -91.43 4.54
CA GLY A 528 -2.97 -90.03 4.18
C GLY A 528 -1.76 -89.12 4.49
N GLN A 529 -1.59 -88.03 3.74
CA GLN A 529 -0.49 -87.11 4.00
C GLN A 529 -0.61 -86.44 5.37
N ILE A 530 0.52 -86.36 6.09
CA ILE A 530 0.62 -85.65 7.37
C ILE A 530 1.30 -84.31 7.12
N THR A 531 0.52 -83.34 6.64
CA THR A 531 0.95 -81.95 6.41
C THR A 531 -0.09 -80.99 6.96
N ALA A 532 0.28 -79.74 7.26
CA ALA A 532 -0.60 -78.76 7.90
C ALA A 532 -1.79 -78.29 7.04
N ALA A 533 -1.87 -78.72 5.77
CA ALA A 533 -2.97 -78.44 4.85
C ALA A 533 -3.57 -79.73 4.25
N SER A 534 -3.26 -80.90 4.83
CA SER A 534 -3.83 -82.16 4.40
C SER A 534 -5.25 -82.34 4.95
N PHE A 535 -6.16 -82.74 4.07
CA PHE A 535 -7.50 -83.21 4.42
C PHE A 535 -7.63 -84.74 4.26
N ASP A 536 -6.51 -85.44 4.01
CA ASP A 536 -6.50 -86.90 3.91
C ASP A 536 -6.80 -87.54 5.27
N ALA A 537 -7.68 -88.54 5.29
CA ALA A 537 -7.89 -89.33 6.48
C ALA A 537 -6.64 -90.21 6.78
N ILE A 538 -6.07 -90.04 7.97
CA ILE A 538 -4.92 -90.84 8.44
C ILE A 538 -5.37 -92.21 8.98
N ASN A 539 -4.56 -93.24 8.75
CA ASN A 539 -4.85 -94.60 9.22
C ASN A 539 -4.05 -94.97 10.48
N GLY A 540 -4.47 -96.04 11.17
CA GLY A 540 -3.96 -96.42 12.49
C GLY A 540 -2.45 -96.73 12.56
N SER A 541 -1.81 -97.09 11.44
CA SER A 541 -0.36 -97.31 11.42
C SER A 541 0.44 -96.02 11.64
N GLN A 542 -0.09 -94.88 11.19
CA GLN A 542 0.56 -93.58 11.24
C GLN A 542 0.56 -93.02 12.67
N ILE A 543 -0.59 -93.11 13.35
CA ILE A 543 -0.74 -92.69 14.76
C ILE A 543 0.18 -93.51 15.68
N PHE A 544 0.28 -94.83 15.46
CA PHE A 544 1.15 -95.69 16.28
C PHE A 544 2.64 -95.37 16.12
N GLY A 545 3.08 -95.07 14.90
CA GLY A 545 4.46 -94.65 14.61
C GLY A 545 4.83 -93.34 15.31
N ILE A 546 3.97 -92.32 15.25
CA ILE A 546 4.17 -91.04 15.96
C ILE A 546 4.27 -91.26 17.47
N GLY A 547 3.38 -92.06 18.06
CA GLY A 547 3.41 -92.35 19.49
C GLY A 547 4.73 -92.98 19.95
N THR A 548 5.25 -93.95 19.18
CA THR A 548 6.55 -94.58 19.50
C THR A 548 7.71 -93.59 19.40
N SER A 549 7.70 -92.68 18.41
CA SER A 549 8.73 -91.66 18.25
C SER A 549 8.81 -90.68 19.44
N VAL A 550 7.66 -90.25 19.98
CA VAL A 550 7.61 -89.35 21.15
C VAL A 550 8.14 -90.04 22.42
N ALA A 551 7.87 -91.33 22.60
CA ALA A 551 8.40 -92.08 23.74
C ALA A 551 9.94 -92.13 23.73
N ASN A 552 10.55 -92.32 22.56
CA ASN A 552 12.01 -92.33 22.43
C ASN A 552 12.66 -90.96 22.68
N LEU A 553 11.95 -89.85 22.42
CA LEU A 553 12.48 -88.49 22.55
C LEU A 553 12.67 -88.05 24.01
N PHE A 554 11.77 -88.44 24.91
CA PHE A 554 11.90 -88.14 26.34
C PHE A 554 12.94 -89.03 27.03
N GLY A 555 13.00 -90.32 26.69
CA GLY A 555 13.92 -91.27 27.33
C GLY A 555 13.63 -91.48 28.82
N GLY A 556 14.62 -91.99 29.57
CA GLY A 556 14.45 -92.27 30.99
C GLY A 556 13.40 -93.34 31.33
N GLY A 557 13.00 -94.18 30.36
CA GLY A 557 12.05 -95.28 30.55
C GLY A 557 10.65 -95.11 29.95
N THR A 558 10.39 -94.01 29.24
CA THR A 558 9.13 -93.78 28.49
C THR A 558 8.84 -94.88 27.45
N THR A 559 7.58 -95.31 27.38
CA THR A 559 7.04 -96.20 26.33
C THR A 559 5.68 -95.69 25.85
N PHE A 560 5.27 -96.04 24.63
CA PHE A 560 3.91 -95.83 24.11
C PHE A 560 3.22 -97.19 23.96
N ASN A 561 2.02 -97.31 24.53
CA ASN A 561 1.38 -98.60 24.77
C ASN A 561 0.16 -98.82 23.85
N ALA A 562 -0.14 -100.08 23.52
CA ALA A 562 -1.34 -100.45 22.77
C ALA A 562 -2.60 -100.02 23.55
N GLY A 563 -3.35 -99.06 23.00
CA GLY A 563 -4.39 -98.32 23.70
C GLY A 563 -4.17 -96.80 23.72
N GLY A 564 -2.99 -96.31 23.30
CA GLY A 564 -2.74 -94.88 23.04
C GLY A 564 -2.15 -94.08 24.21
N THR A 565 -1.55 -94.74 25.20
CA THR A 565 -1.07 -94.10 26.44
C THR A 565 0.45 -94.18 26.60
N PHE A 566 1.04 -93.20 27.30
CA PHE A 566 2.47 -93.13 27.59
C PHE A 566 2.81 -93.50 29.05
N THR A 567 3.97 -94.11 29.24
CA THR A 567 4.63 -94.28 30.55
C THR A 567 5.55 -93.08 30.82
N ALA A 568 5.62 -92.55 32.05
CA ALA A 568 6.36 -91.33 32.37
C ALA A 568 7.91 -91.51 32.45
N PRO A 569 8.72 -90.47 32.15
CA PRO A 569 10.19 -90.53 32.17
C PRO A 569 10.78 -90.36 33.58
N ASN A 570 12.07 -90.62 33.72
CA ASN A 570 12.80 -90.62 35.00
C ASN A 570 14.21 -90.01 34.85
N TYR A 571 14.46 -88.85 35.44
CA TYR A 571 15.75 -88.13 35.40
C TYR A 571 16.30 -87.90 36.81
N VAL A 572 17.63 -87.83 36.98
CA VAL A 572 18.28 -87.60 38.29
C VAL A 572 19.30 -86.46 38.20
N ILE A 573 19.14 -85.43 39.03
CA ILE A 573 20.06 -84.29 39.13
C ILE A 573 20.28 -83.96 40.62
N GLY A 574 21.53 -83.71 41.02
CA GLY A 574 21.87 -83.36 42.41
C GLY A 574 21.50 -84.44 43.45
N GLY A 575 21.29 -85.69 43.02
CA GLY A 575 20.82 -86.80 43.87
C GLY A 575 19.29 -86.90 44.02
N ASN A 576 18.51 -85.96 43.46
CA ASN A 576 17.05 -85.97 43.48
C ASN A 576 16.48 -86.41 42.12
N THR A 577 15.27 -86.96 42.15
CA THR A 577 14.60 -87.59 41.00
C THR A 577 13.44 -86.74 40.48
N TYR A 578 13.39 -86.54 39.15
CA TYR A 578 12.42 -85.69 38.47
C TYR A 578 11.76 -86.44 37.30
N ASN A 579 10.43 -86.39 37.22
CA ASN A 579 9.62 -87.10 36.22
C ASN A 579 9.21 -86.23 35.02
N ASN A 580 9.77 -85.03 34.91
CA ASN A 580 9.53 -84.08 33.83
C ASN A 580 10.78 -83.20 33.63
N VAL A 581 10.91 -82.61 32.43
CA VAL A 581 12.13 -81.87 32.03
C VAL A 581 12.20 -80.48 32.67
N GLY A 582 11.06 -79.82 32.91
CA GLY A 582 11.03 -78.46 33.47
C GLY A 582 11.65 -78.39 34.87
N ALA A 583 11.21 -79.26 35.78
CA ALA A 583 11.74 -79.33 37.14
C ALA A 583 13.24 -79.67 37.22
N ALA A 584 13.78 -80.34 36.19
CA ALA A 584 15.19 -80.67 36.08
C ALA A 584 16.05 -79.46 35.65
N LEU A 585 15.53 -78.58 34.79
CA LEU A 585 16.26 -77.40 34.28
C LEU A 585 16.26 -76.22 35.27
N THR A 586 15.18 -76.00 36.03
CA THR A 586 15.12 -74.94 37.05
C THR A 586 16.19 -75.11 38.15
N ALA A 587 16.70 -76.33 38.36
CA ALA A 587 17.78 -76.62 39.30
C ALA A 587 19.17 -76.15 38.83
N LEU A 588 19.31 -75.67 37.58
CA LEU A 588 20.60 -75.32 36.95
C LEU A 588 20.82 -73.79 36.81
N ASP A 589 19.75 -73.00 36.84
CA ASP A 589 19.74 -71.59 36.39
C ASP A 589 20.23 -70.58 37.45
N GLY A 590 20.15 -70.91 38.74
CA GLY A 590 20.43 -69.99 39.86
C GLY A 590 21.91 -69.66 40.12
N GLY A 591 22.75 -69.51 39.08
CA GLY A 591 24.21 -69.62 39.20
C GLY A 591 25.09 -68.43 38.77
N LEU A 592 24.59 -67.38 38.12
CA LEU A 592 25.47 -66.44 37.37
C LEU A 592 25.12 -64.94 37.49
N THR A 593 25.99 -64.14 38.12
CA THR A 593 26.00 -62.65 38.06
C THR A 593 27.43 -62.08 38.22
N GLY A 594 27.88 -61.17 37.33
CA GLY A 594 29.08 -60.32 37.57
C GLY A 594 30.00 -59.93 36.38
N SER A 595 30.00 -58.64 36.05
CA SER A 595 31.12 -57.75 35.59
C SER A 595 32.09 -58.07 34.43
N ASN A 596 32.38 -57.04 33.61
CA ASN A 596 33.60 -56.88 32.78
C ASN A 596 33.96 -55.37 32.62
N ALA A 597 35.24 -55.01 32.44
CA ALA A 597 35.78 -53.74 32.96
C ALA A 597 36.83 -52.99 32.09
N PHE A 598 36.61 -52.82 30.77
CA PHE A 598 37.59 -52.18 29.85
C PHE A 598 37.03 -51.13 28.87
N ALA A 599 35.93 -50.45 29.20
CA ALA A 599 35.37 -49.38 28.36
C ALA A 599 35.54 -48.01 29.02
N VAL A 600 36.06 -47.03 28.28
CA VAL A 600 35.87 -45.61 28.62
C VAL A 600 34.39 -45.28 28.44
N ARG A 601 33.84 -44.48 29.34
CA ARG A 601 32.43 -44.07 29.36
C ARG A 601 32.35 -42.58 29.67
N TYR A 602 31.21 -41.98 29.35
CA TYR A 602 30.72 -40.83 30.10
C TYR A 602 30.53 -41.22 31.56
N ASP A 603 30.60 -40.25 32.47
CA ASP A 603 30.35 -40.52 33.88
C ASP A 603 28.88 -40.92 34.11
N ASP A 604 28.59 -41.58 35.23
CA ASP A 604 27.22 -41.97 35.59
C ASP A 604 26.53 -40.75 36.22
N ASP A 605 25.35 -40.38 35.72
CA ASP A 605 24.56 -39.26 36.26
C ASP A 605 24.00 -39.51 37.68
N GLY A 606 24.24 -40.70 38.23
CA GLY A 606 23.76 -41.18 39.51
C GLY A 606 22.50 -42.04 39.41
N THR A 607 21.95 -42.21 38.20
CA THR A 607 20.75 -43.01 37.91
C THR A 607 21.03 -44.25 37.06
N GLY A 608 22.27 -44.44 36.61
CA GLY A 608 22.67 -45.50 35.67
C GLY A 608 22.66 -45.06 34.20
N ASN A 609 22.51 -43.77 33.93
CA ASN A 609 22.56 -43.19 32.58
C ASN A 609 23.85 -42.36 32.39
N PRO A 610 24.28 -42.06 31.15
CA PRO A 610 25.57 -41.40 30.89
C PRO A 610 25.45 -39.87 30.87
N ASP A 611 26.24 -39.19 31.71
CA ASP A 611 26.38 -37.73 31.72
C ASP A 611 27.31 -37.25 30.59
N TYR A 612 26.72 -36.70 29.52
CA TYR A 612 27.46 -36.16 28.38
C TYR A 612 28.28 -34.90 28.68
N GLY A 613 28.09 -34.27 29.85
CA GLY A 613 28.89 -33.14 30.32
C GLY A 613 30.24 -33.53 30.92
N ASN A 614 30.39 -34.75 31.45
CA ASN A 614 31.59 -35.19 32.17
C ASN A 614 32.15 -36.54 31.68
N VAL A 615 33.48 -36.61 31.62
CA VAL A 615 34.24 -37.83 31.30
C VAL A 615 35.43 -37.93 32.24
N THR A 616 35.27 -38.61 33.38
CA THR A 616 36.37 -38.90 34.30
C THR A 616 37.25 -39.98 33.69
N LEU A 617 38.31 -39.57 32.99
CA LEU A 617 39.29 -40.47 32.40
C LEU A 617 40.10 -41.20 33.49
N GLN A 618 39.61 -42.37 33.94
CA GLN A 618 40.16 -43.17 35.04
C GLN A 618 41.52 -43.83 34.73
N GLY A 619 42.57 -43.00 34.66
CA GLY A 619 43.96 -43.43 34.75
C GLY A 619 44.37 -43.77 36.19
N PRO A 620 45.57 -44.32 36.41
CA PRO A 620 46.07 -44.64 37.75
C PRO A 620 46.06 -43.42 38.69
N VAL A 621 45.59 -43.65 39.92
CA VAL A 621 45.27 -42.57 40.87
C VAL A 621 46.50 -41.68 41.13
N GLY A 622 46.36 -40.38 40.84
CA GLY A 622 47.40 -39.38 41.08
C GLY A 622 48.42 -39.16 39.95
N THR A 623 48.33 -39.85 38.80
CA THR A 623 49.25 -39.61 37.67
C THR A 623 48.65 -38.85 36.49
N GLY A 624 47.32 -38.77 36.39
CA GLY A 624 46.60 -38.14 35.29
C GLY A 624 46.58 -38.97 34.00
N THR A 625 45.62 -38.70 33.13
CA THR A 625 45.46 -39.40 31.84
C THR A 625 45.91 -38.51 30.70
N VAL A 626 46.94 -38.94 29.96
CA VAL A 626 47.46 -38.20 28.80
C VAL A 626 46.54 -38.41 27.61
N ILE A 627 46.10 -37.31 26.99
CA ILE A 627 45.48 -37.28 25.66
C ILE A 627 46.54 -36.74 24.71
N ASP A 628 47.14 -37.62 23.88
CA ASP A 628 48.10 -37.23 22.86
C ASP A 628 47.45 -37.06 21.47
N ASN A 629 48.26 -36.72 20.47
CA ASN A 629 47.82 -36.40 19.10
C ASN A 629 46.76 -35.27 18.97
N LEU A 630 46.60 -34.43 20.00
CA LEU A 630 45.69 -33.29 20.02
C LEU A 630 46.15 -32.18 19.05
N ALA A 631 45.34 -31.89 18.03
CA ALA A 631 45.54 -30.76 17.12
C ALA A 631 45.48 -29.42 17.86
N GLY A 632 46.19 -28.39 17.37
CA GLY A 632 46.25 -27.10 18.05
C GLY A 632 44.92 -26.34 17.99
N GLY A 633 44.26 -26.17 19.14
CA GLY A 633 42.99 -25.46 19.26
C GLY A 633 43.08 -23.97 18.91
N THR A 634 42.05 -23.43 18.27
CA THR A 634 42.03 -22.04 17.78
C THR A 634 42.11 -21.05 18.95
N ILE A 635 43.16 -20.22 18.97
CA ILE A 635 43.35 -19.17 20.00
C ILE A 635 42.51 -17.95 19.62
N ALA A 636 41.28 -17.88 20.15
CA ALA A 636 40.37 -16.76 19.97
C ALA A 636 39.46 -16.58 21.21
N VAL A 637 38.93 -15.37 21.41
CA VAL A 637 37.97 -15.09 22.49
C VAL A 637 36.71 -15.95 22.28
N GLY A 638 36.32 -16.71 23.30
CA GLY A 638 35.19 -17.63 23.25
C GLY A 638 35.48 -19.02 22.66
N SER A 639 36.72 -19.36 22.31
CA SER A 639 37.08 -20.69 21.83
C SER A 639 37.01 -21.75 22.94
N LEU A 640 36.27 -22.83 22.70
CA LEU A 640 36.19 -24.01 23.56
C LEU A 640 37.12 -25.14 23.11
N GLN A 641 38.01 -24.89 22.15
CA GLN A 641 38.93 -25.90 21.62
C GLN A 641 40.13 -26.11 22.56
N ALA A 642 40.41 -27.37 22.91
CA ALA A 642 41.54 -27.71 23.75
C ALA A 642 42.88 -27.32 23.09
N VAL A 643 43.72 -26.59 23.83
CA VAL A 643 45.04 -26.12 23.37
C VAL A 643 46.12 -27.15 23.66
N ASN A 644 47.11 -27.26 22.76
CA ASN A 644 48.23 -28.18 22.94
C ASN A 644 49.53 -27.46 23.38
N GLY A 645 50.48 -28.24 23.92
CA GLY A 645 51.70 -27.70 24.53
C GLY A 645 52.60 -26.86 23.61
N GLY A 646 52.53 -27.05 22.29
CA GLY A 646 53.27 -26.24 21.32
C GLY A 646 52.80 -24.79 21.27
N GLN A 647 51.51 -24.55 21.49
CA GLN A 647 50.89 -23.22 21.45
C GLN A 647 51.29 -22.40 22.69
N LEU A 648 51.29 -23.04 23.87
CA LEU A 648 51.73 -22.42 25.13
C LEU A 648 53.23 -22.07 25.11
N PHE A 649 54.06 -22.91 24.47
CA PHE A 649 55.50 -22.67 24.35
C PHE A 649 55.82 -21.43 23.49
N GLY A 650 55.11 -21.23 22.36
CA GLY A 650 55.28 -20.06 21.49
C GLY A 650 54.92 -18.73 22.16
N LEU A 651 53.90 -18.72 23.03
CA LEU A 651 53.55 -17.55 23.85
C LEU A 651 54.70 -17.18 24.81
N GLY A 652 55.21 -18.16 25.56
CA GLY A 652 56.29 -17.93 26.53
C GLY A 652 57.57 -17.40 25.90
N THR A 653 57.98 -17.90 24.73
CA THR A 653 59.16 -17.37 24.01
C THR A 653 59.02 -15.92 23.59
N SER A 654 57.79 -15.44 23.32
CA SER A 654 57.55 -14.05 22.90
C SER A 654 57.76 -13.06 24.06
N THR A 655 57.31 -13.41 25.27
CA THR A 655 57.45 -12.58 26.47
C THR A 655 58.92 -12.39 26.89
N ALA A 656 59.79 -13.39 26.65
CA ALA A 656 61.20 -13.30 27.02
C ALA A 656 61.93 -12.18 26.27
N ALA A 657 61.62 -11.97 24.98
CA ALA A 657 62.24 -10.94 24.16
C ALA A 657 61.93 -9.51 24.67
N LEU A 658 60.80 -9.32 25.35
CA LEU A 658 60.34 -8.01 25.81
C LEU A 658 61.18 -7.44 26.98
N PHE A 659 61.82 -8.31 27.77
CA PHE A 659 62.68 -7.89 28.89
C PHE A 659 64.10 -7.49 28.47
N GLY A 660 64.49 -7.70 27.21
CA GLY A 660 65.82 -7.37 26.71
C GLY A 660 66.96 -8.10 27.45
N GLY A 661 68.16 -7.51 27.43
CA GLY A 661 69.30 -7.88 28.30
C GLY A 661 69.83 -9.32 28.23
N GLY A 662 69.32 -10.18 27.34
CA GLY A 662 69.70 -11.61 27.23
C GLY A 662 68.67 -12.61 27.79
N ALA A 663 67.46 -12.18 28.13
CA ALA A 663 66.40 -13.06 28.66
C ALA A 663 65.94 -14.16 27.68
N THR A 664 65.58 -15.33 28.23
CA THR A 664 65.07 -16.51 27.46
C THR A 664 63.88 -17.16 28.17
N PHE A 665 63.08 -17.95 27.45
CA PHE A 665 62.07 -18.86 28.01
C PHE A 665 62.49 -20.31 27.75
N ASN A 666 62.48 -21.16 28.79
CA ASN A 666 63.14 -22.45 28.78
C ASN A 666 62.15 -23.62 28.79
N VAL A 667 62.57 -24.78 28.26
CA VAL A 667 61.78 -26.02 28.29
C VAL A 667 61.52 -26.41 29.75
N GLY A 668 60.24 -26.41 30.15
CA GLY A 668 59.81 -26.50 31.55
C GLY A 668 59.02 -25.28 32.05
N GLY A 669 59.00 -24.18 31.30
CA GLY A 669 58.07 -23.05 31.52
C GLY A 669 58.60 -21.86 32.32
N GLY A 670 59.92 -21.73 32.48
CA GLY A 670 60.55 -20.65 33.27
C GLY A 670 61.40 -19.68 32.44
N PHE A 671 61.53 -18.43 32.94
CA PHE A 671 62.28 -17.33 32.30
C PHE A 671 63.68 -17.12 32.89
N THR A 672 64.58 -16.50 32.10
CA THR A 672 65.92 -16.04 32.51
C THR A 672 65.97 -14.50 32.57
N ALA A 673 66.73 -13.90 33.49
CA ALA A 673 66.74 -12.46 33.78
C ALA A 673 67.69 -11.60 32.89
N PRO A 674 67.43 -10.28 32.72
CA PRO A 674 68.22 -9.36 31.88
C PRO A 674 69.43 -8.72 32.58
N ASN A 675 70.24 -7.96 31.82
CA ASN A 675 71.50 -7.36 32.27
C ASN A 675 71.84 -6.03 31.53
N TYR A 676 72.30 -4.99 32.27
CA TYR A 676 72.55 -3.62 31.78
C TYR A 676 73.80 -2.99 32.42
N VAL A 677 74.39 -1.93 31.82
CA VAL A 677 75.62 -1.26 32.32
C VAL A 677 75.56 0.27 32.17
N ILE A 678 75.83 1.02 33.25
CA ILE A 678 75.96 2.49 33.25
C ILE A 678 77.14 2.91 34.14
N GLY A 679 77.91 3.92 33.72
CA GLY A 679 79.04 4.46 34.51
C GLY A 679 80.19 3.48 34.78
N GLY A 680 80.21 2.32 34.11
CA GLY A 680 81.14 1.21 34.36
C GLY A 680 80.63 0.15 35.34
N ASN A 681 79.43 0.31 35.92
CA ASN A 681 78.79 -0.64 36.84
C ASN A 681 77.60 -1.35 36.18
N THR A 682 77.31 -2.56 36.66
CA THR A 682 76.35 -3.50 36.04
C THR A 682 75.10 -3.67 36.90
N TYR A 683 73.93 -3.73 36.25
CA TYR A 683 72.60 -3.73 36.87
C TYR A 683 71.69 -4.76 36.19
N ASN A 684 71.02 -5.59 36.99
CA ASN A 684 70.14 -6.69 36.54
C ASN A 684 68.63 -6.40 36.74
N ASP A 685 68.31 -5.15 37.07
CA ASP A 685 66.97 -4.55 36.97
C ASP A 685 67.09 -3.16 36.31
N VAL A 686 65.97 -2.55 35.93
CA VAL A 686 65.95 -1.27 35.18
C VAL A 686 66.00 -0.05 36.10
N GLY A 687 65.52 -0.14 37.34
CA GLY A 687 65.42 0.98 38.27
C GLY A 687 66.76 1.38 38.88
N SER A 688 67.60 0.41 39.23
CA SER A 688 68.91 0.66 39.88
C SER A 688 69.92 1.39 38.98
N ALA A 689 69.78 1.30 37.66
CA ALA A 689 70.69 1.92 36.69
C ALA A 689 70.54 3.46 36.59
N LEU A 690 69.34 4.02 36.84
CA LEU A 690 69.05 5.44 36.59
C LEU A 690 69.66 6.41 37.61
N SER A 691 69.97 5.94 38.82
CA SER A 691 70.42 6.78 39.95
C SER A 691 71.86 7.30 39.83
N ALA A 692 72.64 6.83 38.84
CA ALA A 692 74.08 7.04 38.77
C ALA A 692 74.54 8.34 38.06
N LEU A 693 73.62 9.24 37.67
CA LEU A 693 73.90 10.33 36.71
C LEU A 693 74.08 11.74 37.32
N ASP A 694 73.70 11.94 38.57
CA ASP A 694 73.37 13.27 39.17
C ASP A 694 74.56 14.04 39.82
N GLY A 695 75.79 13.90 39.30
CA GLY A 695 76.99 13.91 40.17
C GLY A 695 78.10 14.97 40.07
N SER A 696 78.07 16.04 39.24
CA SER A 696 79.33 16.77 38.93
C SER A 696 79.30 18.28 38.56
N VAL A 697 80.38 19.00 38.99
CA VAL A 697 81.04 20.24 38.47
C VAL A 697 80.80 21.60 39.19
N ALA A 698 81.89 22.30 39.59
CA ALA A 698 81.96 23.74 39.97
C ALA A 698 83.42 24.30 40.08
N GLY A 699 83.68 25.61 39.87
CA GLY A 699 84.83 26.38 40.45
C GLY A 699 85.62 27.45 39.65
N ASN A 700 86.07 28.53 40.35
CA ASN A 700 87.16 29.54 40.12
C ASN A 700 86.93 30.91 39.39
N ASP A 701 87.72 31.94 39.83
CA ASP A 701 87.59 33.42 39.67
C ASP A 701 88.93 34.17 39.38
N ALA A 702 88.91 35.42 38.84
CA ALA A 702 90.01 36.43 38.98
C ALA A 702 89.81 37.89 38.39
N PHE A 703 88.94 38.78 38.91
CA PHE A 703 89.01 40.26 38.67
C PHE A 703 88.31 41.09 39.79
N ALA A 704 88.97 42.06 40.46
CA ALA A 704 88.35 42.82 41.57
C ALA A 704 88.84 44.28 41.79
N LEU A 705 87.97 45.10 42.40
CA LEU A 705 88.07 46.55 42.64
C LEU A 705 88.79 46.93 43.96
N LYS A 706 89.13 48.21 44.17
CA LYS A 706 89.69 48.75 45.43
C LYS A 706 88.77 49.80 46.09
N TYR A 707 88.87 49.88 47.41
CA TYR A 707 88.07 50.73 48.30
C TYR A 707 88.84 51.99 48.78
N ASP A 708 88.14 52.90 49.46
CA ASP A 708 88.69 54.12 50.06
C ASP A 708 89.59 53.87 51.28
N ASP A 709 90.20 54.92 51.83
CA ASP A 709 90.90 54.90 53.13
C ASP A 709 89.91 55.26 54.26
N ASP A 710 89.90 54.46 55.32
CA ASP A 710 89.04 54.68 56.51
C ASP A 710 89.48 55.85 57.41
N GLY A 711 90.59 56.51 57.08
CA GLY A 711 91.24 57.55 57.86
C GLY A 711 92.36 57.02 58.76
N THR A 712 92.63 55.70 58.73
CA THR A 712 93.70 55.03 59.47
C THR A 712 94.70 54.30 58.57
N GLY A 713 94.49 54.32 57.24
CA GLY A 713 95.30 53.58 56.27
C GLY A 713 94.77 52.19 55.91
N ASN A 714 93.57 51.82 56.37
CA ASN A 714 92.92 50.55 56.02
C ASN A 714 91.83 50.77 54.96
N PRO A 715 91.47 49.74 54.15
CA PRO A 715 90.41 49.88 53.16
C PRO A 715 89.04 50.02 53.82
N ASP A 716 88.35 51.14 53.57
CA ASP A 716 86.95 51.34 53.93
C ASP A 716 86.05 50.58 52.96
N TYR A 717 85.78 49.31 53.27
CA TYR A 717 84.93 48.43 52.48
C TYR A 717 83.48 48.93 52.27
N THR A 718 83.08 50.04 52.90
CA THR A 718 81.76 50.68 52.69
C THR A 718 81.76 51.76 51.60
N ARG A 719 82.94 52.24 51.13
CA ARG A 719 83.05 53.36 50.18
C ARG A 719 84.17 53.19 49.15
N ALA A 720 83.97 53.77 47.96
CA ALA A 720 85.00 53.93 46.93
C ALA A 720 84.79 55.26 46.20
N THR A 721 85.66 56.24 46.43
CA THR A 721 85.49 57.62 45.97
C THR A 721 86.14 57.83 44.61
N LEU A 722 85.30 57.88 43.58
CA LEU A 722 85.70 58.09 42.18
C LEU A 722 85.96 59.59 41.92
N ARG A 723 87.19 60.03 42.16
CA ARG A 723 87.61 61.45 42.23
C ARG A 723 87.49 62.20 40.89
N GLY A 724 86.37 62.90 40.69
CA GLY A 724 86.18 63.92 39.65
C GLY A 724 86.33 65.36 40.18
N PRO A 725 86.31 66.38 39.30
CA PRO A 725 86.34 67.79 39.71
C PRO A 725 85.10 68.19 40.54
N ALA A 726 85.29 69.09 41.50
CA ALA A 726 84.22 69.50 42.42
C ALA A 726 83.04 70.15 41.68
N GLY A 727 81.84 69.56 41.81
CA GLY A 727 80.61 69.99 41.14
C GLY A 727 80.28 69.25 39.85
N THR A 728 81.19 68.42 39.31
CA THR A 728 80.95 67.57 38.15
C THR A 728 81.12 66.09 38.52
N GLY A 729 80.02 65.32 38.53
CA GLY A 729 80.06 63.91 38.90
C GLY A 729 80.85 63.05 37.90
N THR A 730 81.56 62.05 38.43
CA THR A 730 82.34 61.09 37.61
C THR A 730 81.42 60.04 37.01
N THR A 731 81.41 59.91 35.68
CA THR A 731 80.70 58.83 34.98
C THR A 731 81.48 57.53 35.04
N LEU A 732 80.82 56.44 35.45
CA LEU A 732 81.28 55.07 35.25
C LEU A 732 80.72 54.55 33.93
N ASP A 733 81.57 54.30 32.95
CA ASP A 733 81.25 53.57 31.72
C ASP A 733 81.77 52.11 31.79
N ASN A 734 81.37 51.30 30.81
CA ASN A 734 81.65 49.86 30.74
C ASN A 734 81.27 49.04 32.01
N VAL A 735 80.33 49.53 32.82
CA VAL A 735 79.72 48.78 33.92
C VAL A 735 78.82 47.69 33.33
N ALA A 736 79.10 46.42 33.64
CA ALA A 736 78.26 45.29 33.25
C ALA A 736 76.85 45.40 33.85
N ASN A 737 75.91 44.57 33.38
CA ASN A 737 74.56 44.54 33.95
C ASN A 737 74.58 43.94 35.36
N GLY A 738 74.50 44.76 36.41
CA GLY A 738 74.49 44.31 37.80
C GLY A 738 73.20 43.59 38.19
N LEU A 739 73.29 42.55 39.03
CA LEU A 739 72.16 41.71 39.42
C LEU A 739 71.06 42.50 40.14
N ILE A 740 69.87 42.55 39.54
CA ILE A 740 68.68 43.19 40.14
C ILE A 740 67.96 42.16 41.03
N ALA A 741 68.39 42.08 42.29
CA ALA A 741 67.80 41.21 43.31
C ALA A 741 67.74 41.91 44.68
N ALA A 742 66.82 41.50 45.54
CA ALA A 742 66.69 42.07 46.88
C ALA A 742 67.94 41.76 47.73
N GLY A 743 68.63 42.80 48.22
CA GLY A 743 69.90 42.67 48.92
C GLY A 743 71.15 42.66 48.03
N SER A 744 71.00 42.83 46.71
CA SER A 744 72.14 43.04 45.80
C SER A 744 72.88 44.34 46.13
N LEU A 745 74.21 44.30 45.98
CA LEU A 745 75.11 45.44 46.15
C LEU A 745 75.81 45.82 44.83
N GLU A 746 75.38 45.25 43.70
CA GLU A 746 75.95 45.49 42.38
C GLU A 746 75.47 46.82 41.78
N ALA A 747 76.35 47.51 41.07
CA ALA A 747 76.03 48.77 40.40
C ALA A 747 75.20 48.51 39.13
N VAL A 748 73.97 49.03 39.08
CA VAL A 748 73.15 49.00 37.87
C VAL A 748 73.57 50.07 36.87
N ASN A 749 73.63 49.72 35.59
CA ASN A 749 74.04 50.64 34.52
C ASN A 749 72.83 51.34 33.84
N GLY A 750 73.12 52.35 33.01
CA GLY A 750 72.09 53.12 32.31
C GLY A 750 71.24 52.30 31.34
N GLY A 751 71.77 51.21 30.76
CA GLY A 751 71.01 50.30 29.90
C GLY A 751 69.97 49.48 30.67
N GLN A 752 70.28 49.11 31.91
CA GLN A 752 69.32 48.44 32.80
C GLN A 752 68.23 49.40 33.29
N VAL A 753 68.59 50.65 33.62
CA VAL A 753 67.62 51.68 34.01
C VAL A 753 66.70 52.02 32.83
N GLN A 754 67.24 52.15 31.61
CA GLN A 754 66.46 52.34 30.40
C GLN A 754 65.55 51.13 30.13
N GLY A 755 66.07 49.89 30.16
CA GLY A 755 65.27 48.68 29.95
C GLY A 755 64.18 48.45 30.99
N PHE A 756 64.40 48.85 32.24
CA PHE A 756 63.38 48.86 33.30
C PHE A 756 62.31 49.92 33.05
N GLY A 757 62.70 51.12 32.63
CA GLY A 757 61.80 52.20 32.26
C GLY A 757 60.96 51.88 31.02
N ASP A 758 61.56 51.36 29.96
CA ASP A 758 60.86 50.88 28.76
C ASP A 758 59.95 49.69 29.08
N GLY A 759 60.37 48.81 30.00
CA GLY A 759 59.51 47.77 30.57
C GLY A 759 58.24 48.35 31.20
N ILE A 760 58.38 49.29 32.13
CA ILE A 760 57.24 49.98 32.77
C ILE A 760 56.38 50.73 31.73
N ALA A 761 56.99 51.42 30.77
CA ALA A 761 56.27 52.11 29.72
C ALA A 761 55.46 51.14 28.83
N SER A 762 56.02 49.97 28.51
CA SER A 762 55.31 48.92 27.75
C SER A 762 54.16 48.29 28.54
N ILE A 763 54.28 48.17 29.87
CA ILE A 763 53.22 47.66 30.76
C ILE A 763 52.03 48.63 30.82
N PHE A 764 52.27 49.95 30.84
CA PHE A 764 51.21 50.94 30.72
C PHE A 764 50.67 51.08 29.30
N GLY A 765 51.52 50.90 28.28
CA GLY A 765 51.14 51.02 26.88
C GLY A 765 50.56 52.40 26.54
N ALA A 766 49.59 52.45 25.63
CA ALA A 766 48.78 53.64 25.33
C ALA A 766 49.57 54.95 25.07
N GLY A 767 50.79 54.86 24.52
CA GLY A 767 51.67 56.01 24.23
C GLY A 767 52.62 56.42 25.36
N ALA A 768 52.61 55.74 26.51
CA ALA A 768 53.63 55.91 27.54
C ALA A 768 55.03 55.59 26.98
N SER A 769 56.04 56.30 27.48
CA SER A 769 57.45 56.16 27.06
C SER A 769 58.39 56.57 28.19
N PHE A 770 59.61 56.03 28.20
CA PHE A 770 60.65 56.43 29.14
C PHE A 770 61.83 57.05 28.39
N SER A 771 62.06 58.35 28.61
CA SER A 771 63.06 59.12 27.86
C SER A 771 63.74 60.16 28.74
N GLY A 772 65.07 60.23 28.67
CA GLY A 772 65.87 61.18 29.47
C GLY A 772 65.74 61.00 30.99
N GLY A 773 65.32 59.83 31.46
CA GLY A 773 65.03 59.58 32.88
C GLY A 773 63.62 59.96 33.35
N VAL A 774 62.72 60.33 32.44
CA VAL A 774 61.35 60.78 32.73
C VAL A 774 60.34 59.90 32.00
N PHE A 775 59.21 59.60 32.66
CA PHE A 775 58.07 58.93 32.04
C PHE A 775 57.12 59.92 31.36
N GLY A 776 56.80 59.69 30.09
CA GLY A 776 55.65 60.28 29.43
C GLY A 776 54.36 59.56 29.81
N ALA A 777 53.28 60.31 30.03
CA ALA A 777 52.00 59.75 30.46
C ALA A 777 51.33 58.90 29.36
N PRO A 778 50.64 57.79 29.72
CA PRO A 778 49.77 57.06 28.79
C PRO A 778 48.53 57.90 28.41
N SER A 779 47.76 57.41 27.44
CA SER A 779 46.53 58.03 26.94
C SER A 779 45.47 56.96 26.67
N PHE A 780 44.80 56.49 27.72
CA PHE A 780 43.73 55.49 27.60
C PHE A 780 42.42 56.12 27.11
N THR A 781 41.76 55.53 26.11
CA THR A 781 40.48 56.03 25.58
C THR A 781 39.32 55.17 26.08
N VAL A 782 38.36 55.78 26.80
CA VAL A 782 37.15 55.11 27.31
C VAL A 782 35.92 55.95 26.94
N GLN A 783 34.97 55.37 26.20
CA GLN A 783 33.80 56.06 25.61
C GLN A 783 34.13 57.39 24.87
N GLY A 784 35.34 57.53 24.31
CA GLY A 784 35.81 58.74 23.64
C GLY A 784 36.42 59.81 24.56
N GLY A 785 36.36 59.64 25.88
CA GLY A 785 37.19 60.39 26.83
C GLY A 785 38.61 59.85 26.88
N SER A 786 39.59 60.71 27.17
CA SER A 786 41.02 60.37 27.25
C SER A 786 41.54 60.53 28.68
N TYR A 787 42.25 59.51 29.18
CA TYR A 787 42.67 59.40 30.58
C TYR A 787 44.17 59.13 30.68
N GLN A 788 44.88 59.89 31.53
CA GLN A 788 46.35 59.87 31.61
C GLN A 788 46.92 58.96 32.72
N ASP A 789 46.05 58.30 33.47
CA ASP A 789 46.42 57.29 34.45
C ASP A 789 45.41 56.12 34.45
N VAL A 790 45.86 54.97 34.95
CA VAL A 790 45.09 53.72 34.95
C VAL A 790 43.90 53.77 35.92
N GLY A 791 44.00 54.54 37.01
CA GLY A 791 42.93 54.67 38.00
C GLY A 791 41.74 55.45 37.46
N ALA A 792 41.98 56.60 36.82
CA ALA A 792 40.94 57.39 36.15
C ALA A 792 40.33 56.64 34.95
N ALA A 793 41.15 55.89 34.19
CA ALA A 793 40.66 55.05 33.10
C ALA A 793 39.73 53.92 33.62
N PHE A 794 40.12 53.20 34.67
CA PHE A 794 39.25 52.19 35.28
C PHE A 794 38.03 52.78 35.97
N ALA A 795 38.10 53.97 36.57
CA ALA A 795 36.92 54.67 37.10
C ALA A 795 35.92 55.04 35.99
N ALA A 796 36.38 55.36 34.78
CA ALA A 796 35.52 55.57 33.61
C ALA A 796 34.92 54.25 33.08
N VAL A 797 35.67 53.14 33.11
CA VAL A 797 35.15 51.81 32.80
C VAL A 797 34.13 51.35 33.85
N ASP A 798 34.38 51.60 35.13
CA ASP A 798 33.48 51.30 36.25
C ASP A 798 32.20 52.14 36.18
N ALA A 799 32.28 53.43 35.84
CA ALA A 799 31.11 54.26 35.56
C ALA A 799 30.33 53.77 34.33
N SER A 800 31.02 53.27 33.29
CA SER A 800 30.40 52.64 32.12
C SER A 800 29.71 51.32 32.47
N LEU A 801 30.36 50.46 33.26
CA LEU A 801 29.79 49.20 33.75
C LEU A 801 28.62 49.47 34.70
N THR A 802 28.73 50.45 35.60
CA THR A 802 27.65 50.91 36.47
C THR A 802 26.49 51.48 35.65
N ASN A 803 26.72 52.16 34.53
CA ASN A 803 25.65 52.58 33.62
C ASN A 803 24.97 51.38 32.94
N ILE A 804 25.74 50.38 32.50
CA ILE A 804 25.22 49.13 31.94
C ILE A 804 24.46 48.32 33.00
N ASN A 805 24.98 48.22 34.23
CA ASN A 805 24.34 47.53 35.35
C ASN A 805 23.06 48.25 35.72
N ASN A 806 23.07 49.58 35.88
CA ASN A 806 21.84 50.36 36.05
C ASN A 806 20.85 50.14 34.89
N ARG A 807 21.30 49.99 33.64
CA ARG A 807 20.41 49.66 32.51
C ARG A 807 19.86 48.23 32.54
N ILE A 808 20.50 47.32 33.28
CA ILE A 808 20.05 45.93 33.52
C ILE A 808 19.16 45.86 34.77
N ASP A 809 19.50 46.59 35.85
CA ASP A 809 18.73 46.69 37.09
C ASP A 809 17.44 47.52 36.93
N ASN A 810 17.42 48.44 35.95
CA ASN A 810 16.20 49.13 35.50
C ASN A 810 15.49 48.38 34.35
N LEU A 811 15.88 47.14 34.01
CA LEU A 811 14.90 46.19 33.47
C LEU A 811 14.01 45.80 34.67
N PRO A 812 12.69 46.04 34.63
CA PRO A 812 11.86 46.05 35.83
C PRO A 812 11.87 44.70 36.56
N PRO A 813 12.15 44.67 37.88
CA PRO A 813 12.33 43.42 38.62
C PRO A 813 11.00 42.68 38.84
N GLY A 814 10.70 41.72 37.97
CA GLY A 814 9.78 40.60 38.24
C GLY A 814 8.31 40.93 38.54
N GLY A 815 7.87 42.18 38.34
CA GLY A 815 6.53 42.66 38.75
C GLY A 815 5.58 43.10 37.64
N THR A 816 6.09 43.38 36.43
CA THR A 816 5.29 43.76 35.26
C THR A 816 5.88 43.14 33.98
N PRO A 817 5.10 42.45 33.14
CA PRO A 817 5.64 41.75 31.96
C PRO A 817 5.78 42.69 30.75
N GLU A 818 6.99 43.21 30.53
CA GLU A 818 7.40 43.70 29.20
C GLU A 818 7.60 42.47 28.27
N PRO A 819 6.81 42.31 27.19
CA PRO A 819 6.93 41.17 26.28
C PRO A 819 8.21 41.28 25.42
N ARG A 820 8.76 40.13 24.98
CA ARG A 820 9.87 40.10 24.00
C ARG A 820 9.47 40.49 22.56
N ILE A 821 8.30 41.11 22.40
CA ILE A 821 7.72 41.61 21.15
C ILE A 821 7.03 42.93 21.50
N ALA A 822 7.61 44.07 21.13
CA ALA A 822 6.97 45.36 21.32
C ALA A 822 5.78 45.51 20.35
N ILE A 823 4.61 45.88 20.89
CA ILE A 823 3.43 46.28 20.11
C ILE A 823 3.01 47.65 20.62
N ASP A 824 3.08 48.66 19.75
CA ASP A 824 2.74 50.04 20.08
C ASP A 824 1.23 50.19 20.40
N GLY A 825 0.93 50.75 21.56
CA GLY A 825 -0.41 51.01 22.03
C GLY A 825 -0.48 51.23 23.54
N THR A 826 -1.18 52.28 23.97
CA THR A 826 -1.08 52.86 25.33
C THR A 826 -1.87 52.12 26.42
N GLY A 827 -2.05 50.80 26.31
CA GLY A 827 -2.80 49.97 27.26
C GLY A 827 -2.07 48.66 27.55
N ASN A 828 -1.80 48.38 28.83
CA ASN A 828 -0.97 47.23 29.20
C ASN A 828 -1.67 45.89 28.87
N ALA A 829 -0.94 44.97 28.26
CA ALA A 829 -1.37 43.58 28.15
C ALA A 829 -1.37 42.90 29.54
N THR A 830 -2.32 42.00 29.78
CA THR A 830 -2.54 41.30 31.05
C THR A 830 -2.46 39.79 30.84
N VAL A 831 -1.66 39.11 31.65
CA VAL A 831 -1.62 37.63 31.74
C VAL A 831 -2.00 37.19 33.14
N GLY A 832 -2.73 36.07 33.26
CA GLY A 832 -3.04 35.48 34.57
C GLY A 832 -1.78 35.02 35.30
N ALA A 833 -1.73 35.22 36.63
CA ALA A 833 -0.55 34.85 37.42
C ALA A 833 -0.33 33.32 37.41
N GLY A 834 0.84 32.88 36.94
CA GLY A 834 1.21 31.46 36.89
C GLY A 834 0.56 30.64 35.75
N THR A 835 0.01 31.29 34.74
CA THR A 835 -0.84 30.64 33.71
C THR A 835 -0.14 30.17 32.44
N ARG A 836 1.16 30.46 32.25
CA ARG A 836 1.87 30.26 30.96
C ARG A 836 1.21 30.97 29.75
N ALA A 837 0.27 31.88 29.98
CA ALA A 837 -0.51 32.55 28.95
C ALA A 837 0.30 33.56 28.13
N ILE A 838 -0.20 33.88 26.93
CA ILE A 838 0.36 34.86 26.00
C ILE A 838 -0.65 35.98 25.80
N ALA A 839 -0.34 37.21 26.22
CA ALA A 839 -1.10 38.40 25.87
C ALA A 839 -0.21 39.37 25.08
N ALA A 840 -0.65 39.79 23.89
CA ALA A 840 0.14 40.61 22.96
C ALA A 840 -0.76 41.61 22.20
N GLY A 841 -0.78 42.85 22.65
CA GLY A 841 -1.59 43.94 22.09
C GLY A 841 -2.09 44.88 23.18
N ALA A 842 -2.49 46.09 22.79
CA ALA A 842 -2.98 47.08 23.74
C ALA A 842 -4.22 46.56 24.50
N SER A 843 -4.18 46.53 25.82
CA SER A 843 -5.27 45.98 26.66
C SER A 843 -5.61 44.49 26.42
N ALA A 844 -4.77 43.73 25.70
CA ALA A 844 -4.98 42.29 25.50
C ALA A 844 -4.94 41.54 26.84
N SER A 845 -5.81 40.55 27.05
CA SER A 845 -5.97 39.88 28.35
C SER A 845 -6.18 38.37 28.19
N ALA A 846 -5.21 37.58 28.63
CA ALA A 846 -5.26 36.12 28.65
C ALA A 846 -5.22 35.60 30.10
N MET A 847 -6.37 35.12 30.61
CA MET A 847 -6.59 34.89 32.04
C MET A 847 -6.43 33.44 32.52
N GLY A 848 -6.70 32.44 31.68
CA GLY A 848 -6.57 31.02 32.02
C GLY A 848 -5.23 30.38 31.65
N GLN A 849 -5.00 29.15 32.11
CA GLN A 849 -3.83 28.33 31.78
C GLN A 849 -3.69 28.14 30.26
N HIS A 850 -2.50 28.36 29.73
CA HIS A 850 -2.17 28.29 28.30
C HIS A 850 -3.01 29.21 27.39
N ALA A 851 -3.75 30.18 27.94
CA ALA A 851 -4.58 31.08 27.15
C ALA A 851 -3.75 32.01 26.24
N VAL A 852 -4.31 32.39 25.10
CA VAL A 852 -3.67 33.25 24.09
C VAL A 852 -4.61 34.40 23.73
N ALA A 853 -4.16 35.65 23.89
CA ALA A 853 -4.86 36.86 23.50
C ALA A 853 -3.96 37.77 22.65
N VAL A 854 -4.23 37.88 21.35
CA VAL A 854 -3.39 38.62 20.39
C VAL A 854 -4.22 39.65 19.63
N GLY A 855 -3.85 40.92 19.73
CA GLY A 855 -4.59 42.06 19.18
C GLY A 855 -5.11 43.00 20.28
N GLY A 856 -5.40 44.25 19.93
CA GLY A 856 -5.91 45.24 20.88
C GLY A 856 -7.27 44.82 21.45
N ASP A 857 -7.47 44.95 22.77
CA ASP A 857 -8.67 44.52 23.51
C ASP A 857 -9.06 43.03 23.34
N ALA A 858 -8.17 42.18 22.83
CA ALA A 858 -8.39 40.73 22.72
C ALA A 858 -8.50 40.11 24.13
N TYR A 859 -9.48 39.22 24.33
CA TYR A 859 -9.82 38.67 25.64
C TYR A 859 -10.01 37.14 25.56
N ALA A 860 -9.19 36.39 26.30
CA ALA A 860 -9.28 34.95 26.47
C ALA A 860 -9.48 34.67 27.98
N ALA A 861 -10.69 34.26 28.37
CA ALA A 861 -11.09 34.19 29.78
C ALA A 861 -10.63 32.90 30.47
N GLY A 862 -10.79 31.77 29.79
CA GLY A 862 -10.70 30.43 30.33
C GLY A 862 -9.40 29.70 30.02
N ASP A 863 -9.30 28.47 30.53
CA ASP A 863 -8.15 27.61 30.30
C ASP A 863 -8.14 27.10 28.84
N ASN A 864 -6.99 27.25 28.18
CA ASN A 864 -6.73 26.91 26.77
C ASN A 864 -7.51 27.77 25.75
N ASP A 865 -8.10 28.90 26.17
CA ASP A 865 -8.79 29.83 25.26
C ASP A 865 -7.82 30.56 24.32
N THR A 866 -8.22 30.75 23.05
CA THR A 866 -7.42 31.47 22.04
C THR A 866 -8.24 32.58 21.38
N ALA A 867 -7.89 33.84 21.63
CA ALA A 867 -8.50 35.04 21.04
C ALA A 867 -7.47 35.78 20.16
N ILE A 868 -7.67 35.80 18.84
CA ILE A 868 -6.73 36.42 17.88
C ILE A 868 -7.49 37.41 16.99
N GLY A 869 -7.32 38.71 17.26
CA GLY A 869 -7.96 39.80 16.54
C GLY A 869 -8.34 40.95 17.48
N GLY A 870 -8.46 42.16 16.94
CA GLY A 870 -8.89 43.33 17.73
C GLY A 870 -10.29 43.12 18.33
N ASN A 871 -10.43 43.20 19.65
CA ASN A 871 -11.65 42.90 20.40
C ASN A 871 -12.20 41.48 20.10
N ALA A 872 -11.35 40.51 19.77
CA ALA A 872 -11.73 39.09 19.78
C ALA A 872 -11.98 38.64 21.23
N ARG A 873 -13.09 37.95 21.51
CA ARG A 873 -13.53 37.59 22.87
C ARG A 873 -13.91 36.12 22.99
N VAL A 874 -13.14 35.37 23.76
CA VAL A 874 -13.49 34.02 24.24
C VAL A 874 -13.83 34.10 25.73
N ASN A 875 -14.99 33.56 26.10
CA ASN A 875 -15.50 33.60 27.48
C ASN A 875 -15.79 32.19 28.04
N ALA A 876 -15.42 31.11 27.34
CA ALA A 876 -15.79 29.74 27.66
C ALA A 876 -14.67 28.76 27.29
N ASP A 877 -14.22 27.99 28.29
CA ASP A 877 -13.00 27.17 28.26
C ASP A 877 -12.80 26.32 26.99
N GLY A 878 -11.54 26.21 26.58
CA GLY A 878 -11.10 25.38 25.46
C GLY A 878 -11.61 25.86 24.09
N SER A 879 -11.88 27.16 23.92
CA SER A 879 -12.51 27.71 22.70
C SER A 879 -11.59 28.68 21.96
N THR A 880 -11.82 28.87 20.66
CA THR A 880 -10.94 29.63 19.75
C THR A 880 -11.70 30.66 18.90
N ALA A 881 -11.42 31.95 19.09
CA ALA A 881 -11.96 33.05 18.29
C ALA A 881 -10.85 33.74 17.49
N VAL A 882 -10.97 33.78 16.16
CA VAL A 882 -9.99 34.33 15.22
C VAL A 882 -10.67 35.31 14.27
N GLY A 883 -10.40 36.59 14.42
CA GLY A 883 -10.98 37.70 13.66
C GLY A 883 -11.31 38.89 14.55
N ALA A 884 -11.26 40.11 14.03
CA ALA A 884 -11.65 41.29 14.79
C ALA A 884 -13.15 41.19 15.21
N ASN A 885 -13.47 41.53 16.45
CA ASN A 885 -14.81 41.42 17.03
C ASN A 885 -15.43 39.99 17.02
N SER A 886 -14.64 38.94 16.76
CA SER A 886 -15.12 37.55 16.88
C SER A 886 -15.44 37.22 18.35
N SER A 887 -16.53 36.52 18.62
CA SER A 887 -17.09 36.39 19.97
C SER A 887 -17.60 34.99 20.28
N ILE A 888 -17.27 34.47 21.46
CA ILE A 888 -17.74 33.18 21.97
C ILE A 888 -18.38 33.41 23.35
N SER A 889 -19.66 33.05 23.47
CA SER A 889 -20.46 33.17 24.70
C SER A 889 -19.89 32.30 25.83
N ALA A 890 -20.07 32.70 27.09
CA ALA A 890 -19.63 31.94 28.26
C ALA A 890 -20.28 30.55 28.41
N SER A 891 -21.36 30.28 27.67
CA SER A 891 -22.05 28.98 27.57
C SER A 891 -21.54 28.07 26.45
N ALA A 892 -20.58 28.53 25.65
CA ALA A 892 -20.14 27.89 24.42
C ALA A 892 -18.73 27.31 24.53
N THR A 893 -18.55 26.33 25.42
CA THR A 893 -17.25 25.61 25.55
C THR A 893 -16.90 24.86 24.27
N ASN A 894 -15.60 24.65 24.03
CA ASN A 894 -15.09 23.92 22.87
C ASN A 894 -15.59 24.49 21.52
N ALA A 895 -15.85 25.79 21.46
CA ALA A 895 -16.37 26.50 20.30
C ALA A 895 -15.28 27.11 19.44
N VAL A 896 -15.59 27.35 18.16
CA VAL A 896 -14.64 27.96 17.20
C VAL A 896 -15.31 29.07 16.39
N ALA A 897 -14.87 30.32 16.54
CA ALA A 897 -15.32 31.45 15.75
C ALA A 897 -14.20 31.91 14.81
N VAL A 898 -14.37 31.80 13.48
CA VAL A 898 -13.34 32.15 12.50
C VAL A 898 -13.89 33.12 11.47
N GLY A 899 -13.50 34.38 11.57
CA GLY A 899 -13.95 35.50 10.75
C GLY A 899 -14.21 36.75 11.60
N GLU A 900 -14.05 37.93 11.02
CA GLU A 900 -14.45 39.18 11.68
C GLU A 900 -15.95 39.11 12.07
N SER A 901 -16.28 39.49 13.31
CA SER A 901 -17.64 39.43 13.87
C SER A 901 -18.31 38.05 13.84
N ALA A 902 -17.55 36.95 13.65
CA ALA A 902 -18.08 35.59 13.79
C ALA A 902 -18.46 35.33 15.26
N SER A 903 -19.62 34.72 15.50
CA SER A 903 -20.23 34.58 16.83
C SER A 903 -20.69 33.16 17.11
N VAL A 904 -20.29 32.60 18.25
CA VAL A 904 -20.77 31.28 18.73
C VAL A 904 -21.45 31.43 20.09
N THR A 905 -22.67 30.90 20.20
CA THR A 905 -23.46 30.92 21.45
C THR A 905 -23.76 29.54 22.03
N ALA A 906 -23.42 28.46 21.31
CA ALA A 906 -23.62 27.07 21.74
C ALA A 906 -22.32 26.26 21.78
N SER A 907 -22.23 25.31 22.72
CA SER A 907 -21.05 24.45 22.92
C SER A 907 -20.78 23.52 21.73
N GLY A 908 -19.50 23.23 21.47
CA GLY A 908 -19.06 22.36 20.37
C GLY A 908 -19.40 22.86 18.96
N ALA A 909 -19.70 24.15 18.81
CA ALA A 909 -20.15 24.73 17.54
C ALA A 909 -19.09 25.64 16.89
N VAL A 910 -19.15 25.73 15.56
CA VAL A 910 -18.19 26.45 14.72
C VAL A 910 -18.92 27.52 13.90
N ALA A 911 -18.56 28.79 14.04
CA ALA A 911 -18.99 29.88 13.17
C ALA A 911 -17.86 30.20 12.17
N LEU A 912 -18.07 29.91 10.89
CA LEU A 912 -17.06 30.00 9.84
C LEU A 912 -17.41 31.06 8.78
N GLY A 913 -16.57 32.08 8.69
CA GLY A 913 -16.71 33.24 7.82
C GLY A 913 -17.18 34.50 8.56
N GLN A 914 -16.90 35.66 7.96
CA GLN A 914 -17.26 36.98 8.48
C GLN A 914 -18.74 37.04 8.88
N GLY A 915 -19.05 37.54 10.07
CA GLY A 915 -20.43 37.66 10.59
C GLY A 915 -21.22 36.35 10.71
N ALA A 916 -20.59 35.17 10.61
CA ALA A 916 -21.28 33.89 10.78
C ALA A 916 -21.77 33.73 12.23
N VAL A 917 -22.91 33.08 12.42
CA VAL A 917 -23.51 32.82 13.75
C VAL A 917 -23.77 31.34 13.90
N ALA A 918 -23.21 30.72 14.94
CA ALA A 918 -23.48 29.34 15.33
C ALA A 918 -24.21 29.29 16.68
N ASP A 919 -25.52 29.05 16.61
CA ASP A 919 -26.47 29.10 17.73
C ASP A 919 -27.01 27.71 18.14
N ARG A 920 -26.60 26.65 17.44
CA ARG A 920 -26.93 25.25 17.76
C ARG A 920 -25.67 24.45 18.06
N ALA A 921 -25.69 23.73 19.19
CA ALA A 921 -24.56 22.90 19.62
C ALA A 921 -24.20 21.83 18.58
N ASN A 922 -22.92 21.46 18.51
CA ASN A 922 -22.37 20.47 17.58
C ASN A 922 -22.73 20.75 16.10
N THR A 923 -22.45 21.97 15.63
CA THR A 923 -22.67 22.36 14.23
C THR A 923 -21.54 23.19 13.64
N VAL A 924 -21.43 23.19 12.30
CA VAL A 924 -20.67 24.19 11.55
C VAL A 924 -21.67 25.11 10.83
N SER A 925 -21.70 26.37 11.23
CA SER A 925 -22.47 27.42 10.56
C SER A 925 -21.56 28.26 9.66
N VAL A 926 -21.87 28.33 8.37
CA VAL A 926 -21.12 29.12 7.38
C VAL A 926 -21.70 30.53 7.15
N GLY A 927 -22.68 30.96 7.95
CA GLY A 927 -23.40 32.21 7.73
C GLY A 927 -24.40 32.50 8.85
N THR A 928 -25.55 33.09 8.51
CA THR A 928 -26.64 33.39 9.46
C THR A 928 -28.01 32.99 8.89
N ALA A 929 -29.07 33.11 9.70
CA ALA A 929 -30.45 32.94 9.25
C ALA A 929 -30.90 33.96 8.18
N SER A 930 -30.21 35.09 8.04
CA SER A 930 -30.51 36.13 7.03
C SER A 930 -29.47 36.22 5.89
N ALA A 931 -28.29 35.64 6.05
CA ALA A 931 -27.21 35.64 5.07
C ALA A 931 -26.48 34.29 5.05
N GLN A 932 -26.96 33.37 4.20
CA GLN A 932 -26.32 32.06 4.00
C GLN A 932 -25.13 32.16 3.02
N ARG A 933 -24.18 31.22 3.13
CA ARG A 933 -23.12 31.02 2.14
C ARG A 933 -23.32 29.71 1.39
N GLN A 934 -22.95 29.68 0.11
CA GLN A 934 -22.84 28.45 -0.67
C GLN A 934 -21.53 27.74 -0.31
N ILE A 935 -21.60 26.44 -0.02
CA ILE A 935 -20.42 25.59 0.08
C ILE A 935 -20.13 25.08 -1.34
N VAL A 936 -19.00 25.49 -1.91
CA VAL A 936 -18.58 25.18 -3.29
C VAL A 936 -17.43 24.17 -3.29
N ASN A 937 -17.17 23.56 -4.45
CA ASN A 937 -16.14 22.54 -4.65
C ASN A 937 -16.30 21.26 -3.78
N VAL A 938 -17.51 21.00 -3.29
CA VAL A 938 -17.86 19.77 -2.57
C VAL A 938 -17.79 18.58 -3.54
N ALA A 939 -16.95 17.60 -3.22
CA ALA A 939 -16.83 16.33 -3.94
C ALA A 939 -18.15 15.53 -3.90
N ALA A 940 -18.22 14.40 -4.61
CA ALA A 940 -19.34 13.48 -4.43
C ALA A 940 -19.13 12.68 -3.13
N GLY A 941 -20.06 12.81 -2.17
CA GLY A 941 -20.03 12.01 -0.94
C GLY A 941 -20.16 10.51 -1.20
N SER A 942 -19.40 9.70 -0.46
CA SER A 942 -19.38 8.24 -0.55
C SER A 942 -19.78 7.51 0.74
N GLN A 943 -19.83 8.22 1.87
CA GLN A 943 -20.30 7.72 3.16
C GLN A 943 -21.65 8.38 3.54
N ASP A 944 -22.43 7.73 4.41
CA ASP A 944 -23.78 8.18 4.81
C ASP A 944 -23.80 9.55 5.53
N ASN A 945 -22.66 10.00 6.05
CA ASN A 945 -22.45 11.27 6.74
C ASN A 945 -21.80 12.36 5.86
N ASP A 946 -21.50 12.08 4.58
CA ASP A 946 -20.92 13.06 3.66
C ASP A 946 -21.92 14.14 3.20
N ALA A 947 -21.38 15.30 2.80
CA ALA A 947 -22.17 16.36 2.18
C ALA A 947 -22.53 16.03 0.71
N VAL A 948 -23.82 15.78 0.45
CA VAL A 948 -24.34 15.53 -0.90
C VAL A 948 -24.25 16.78 -1.77
N ASN A 949 -23.53 16.70 -2.90
CA ASN A 949 -23.40 17.83 -3.82
C ASN A 949 -24.55 17.90 -4.85
N VAL A 950 -24.66 19.04 -5.55
CA VAL A 950 -25.75 19.30 -6.52
C VAL A 950 -25.74 18.33 -7.71
N ALA A 951 -24.58 17.75 -8.07
CA ALA A 951 -24.51 16.75 -9.14
C ALA A 951 -25.10 15.40 -8.68
N GLN A 952 -24.77 14.95 -7.47
CA GLN A 952 -25.38 13.75 -6.87
C GLN A 952 -26.89 13.92 -6.72
N LEU A 953 -27.35 15.08 -6.23
CA LEU A 953 -28.78 15.37 -6.11
C LEU A 953 -29.48 15.31 -7.47
N ARG A 954 -28.90 15.93 -8.52
CA ARG A 954 -29.44 15.85 -9.89
C ARG A 954 -29.44 14.42 -10.45
N SER A 955 -28.42 13.62 -10.14
CA SER A 955 -28.34 12.21 -10.55
C SER A 955 -29.40 11.36 -9.85
N SER A 956 -29.62 11.57 -8.55
CA SER A 956 -30.69 10.94 -7.76
C SER A 956 -32.08 11.34 -8.26
N GLN A 957 -32.24 12.57 -8.73
CA GLN A 957 -33.49 13.08 -9.30
C GLN A 957 -33.72 12.69 -10.78
N ALA A 958 -32.76 12.05 -11.44
CA ALA A 958 -32.88 11.62 -12.83
C ALA A 958 -33.72 10.32 -12.91
N GLY A 959 -34.70 10.28 -13.81
CA GLY A 959 -35.59 9.13 -14.00
C GLY A 959 -36.68 8.94 -12.93
N THR A 960 -36.64 9.67 -11.80
CA THR A 960 -37.72 9.63 -10.80
C THR A 960 -39.01 10.24 -11.36
N VAL A 961 -40.10 9.49 -11.34
CA VAL A 961 -41.44 9.98 -11.71
C VAL A 961 -41.87 11.08 -10.73
N ARG A 962 -42.47 12.15 -11.27
CA ARG A 962 -43.05 13.27 -10.50
C ARG A 962 -44.47 13.55 -10.97
N TYR A 963 -45.27 14.13 -10.09
CA TYR A 963 -46.49 14.85 -10.47
C TYR A 963 -46.13 16.10 -11.28
N ASP A 964 -47.06 16.54 -12.11
CA ASP A 964 -46.89 17.77 -12.89
C ASP A 964 -46.91 19.00 -11.97
N THR A 965 -46.27 20.09 -12.40
CA THR A 965 -46.21 21.35 -11.62
C THR A 965 -47.08 22.41 -12.28
N ASN A 966 -47.92 23.08 -11.50
CA ASN A 966 -48.74 24.19 -11.92
C ASN A 966 -47.89 25.46 -12.16
N VAL A 967 -48.46 26.46 -12.85
CA VAL A 967 -47.78 27.73 -13.17
C VAL A 967 -47.42 28.55 -11.93
N ASP A 968 -48.10 28.33 -10.81
CA ASP A 968 -47.83 28.94 -9.50
C ASP A 968 -46.76 28.17 -8.67
N GLY A 969 -46.19 27.08 -9.21
CA GLY A 969 -45.24 26.22 -8.51
C GLY A 969 -45.87 25.14 -7.62
N SER A 970 -47.20 25.07 -7.51
CA SER A 970 -47.87 24.02 -6.75
C SER A 970 -47.89 22.67 -7.48
N VAL A 971 -48.00 21.57 -6.73
CA VAL A 971 -47.98 20.21 -7.27
C VAL A 971 -49.39 19.80 -7.73
N ASN A 972 -49.53 19.44 -9.00
CA ASN A 972 -50.77 18.90 -9.55
C ASN A 972 -50.89 17.40 -9.25
N THR A 973 -51.44 17.06 -8.09
CA THR A 973 -51.67 15.67 -7.67
C THR A 973 -52.67 14.90 -8.53
N THR A 974 -53.36 15.55 -9.48
CA THR A 974 -54.30 14.90 -10.41
C THR A 974 -53.65 14.44 -11.73
N GLN A 975 -52.38 14.81 -12.00
CA GLN A 975 -51.72 14.53 -13.27
C GLN A 975 -50.26 14.10 -13.10
N VAL A 976 -49.86 13.10 -13.89
CA VAL A 976 -48.48 12.60 -14.02
C VAL A 976 -48.18 12.43 -15.51
N THR A 977 -47.48 13.39 -16.11
CA THR A 977 -47.11 13.35 -17.54
C THR A 977 -45.83 12.54 -17.74
N LEU A 978 -45.99 11.24 -17.97
CA LEU A 978 -44.89 10.33 -18.27
C LEU A 978 -44.15 10.77 -19.54
N ASN A 979 -42.81 10.70 -19.49
CA ASN A 979 -41.90 11.13 -20.58
C ASN A 979 -42.10 12.58 -21.07
N ASN A 980 -42.63 13.47 -20.22
CA ASN A 980 -42.70 14.92 -20.46
C ASN A 980 -43.27 15.32 -21.85
N GLY A 981 -44.34 14.64 -22.29
CA GLY A 981 -44.99 14.89 -23.59
C GLY A 981 -44.33 14.20 -24.79
N GLY A 982 -43.31 13.38 -24.57
CA GLY A 982 -42.70 12.52 -25.59
C GLY A 982 -43.52 11.26 -25.93
N GLY A 983 -42.86 10.26 -26.52
CA GLY A 983 -43.48 8.96 -26.84
C GLY A 983 -44.01 8.21 -25.61
N SER A 984 -45.05 7.40 -25.81
CA SER A 984 -45.78 6.72 -24.74
C SER A 984 -44.93 5.71 -23.96
N VAL A 985 -45.04 5.74 -22.63
CA VAL A 985 -44.28 4.88 -21.70
C VAL A 985 -45.04 3.59 -21.41
N GLN A 986 -44.34 2.45 -21.49
CA GLN A 986 -44.86 1.18 -21.00
C GLN A 986 -44.62 1.05 -19.49
N ILE A 987 -45.67 1.22 -18.68
CA ILE A 987 -45.62 0.85 -17.26
C ILE A 987 -45.68 -0.68 -17.16
N ARG A 988 -44.64 -1.30 -16.59
CA ARG A 988 -44.55 -2.75 -16.36
C ARG A 988 -44.72 -3.05 -14.87
N ASN A 989 -44.88 -4.33 -14.53
CA ASN A 989 -45.09 -4.82 -13.15
C ASN A 989 -46.35 -4.24 -12.44
N VAL A 990 -47.30 -3.73 -13.22
CA VAL A 990 -48.63 -3.30 -12.72
C VAL A 990 -49.39 -4.53 -12.24
N ARG A 991 -49.59 -4.65 -10.93
CA ARG A 991 -50.44 -5.69 -10.32
C ARG A 991 -51.88 -5.54 -10.82
N ALA A 992 -52.62 -6.64 -10.87
CA ALA A 992 -54.03 -6.61 -11.22
C ALA A 992 -54.81 -5.67 -10.28
N GLY A 993 -55.47 -4.65 -10.85
CA GLY A 993 -56.29 -3.68 -10.14
C GLY A 993 -57.53 -4.31 -9.50
N THR A 994 -57.91 -3.81 -8.34
CA THR A 994 -58.97 -4.35 -7.46
C THR A 994 -60.03 -3.32 -7.07
N SER A 995 -59.67 -2.03 -7.05
CA SER A 995 -60.58 -0.90 -6.95
C SER A 995 -60.90 -0.32 -8.34
N ASN A 996 -62.01 0.41 -8.46
CA ASN A 996 -62.40 1.14 -9.68
C ASN A 996 -61.42 2.25 -10.08
N THR A 997 -60.48 2.61 -9.21
CA THR A 997 -59.44 3.63 -9.41
C THR A 997 -58.06 3.04 -9.70
N ASP A 998 -57.90 1.71 -9.69
CA ASP A 998 -56.60 1.06 -9.89
C ASP A 998 -56.25 0.98 -11.38
N ALA A 999 -54.96 1.00 -11.70
CA ALA A 999 -54.49 0.78 -13.06
C ALA A 999 -54.75 -0.67 -13.52
N VAL A 1000 -55.45 -0.82 -14.65
CA VAL A 1000 -55.73 -2.13 -15.26
C VAL A 1000 -54.51 -2.62 -16.03
N ASN A 1001 -54.08 -3.86 -15.78
CA ASN A 1001 -52.96 -4.46 -16.53
C ASN A 1001 -53.43 -5.25 -17.78
N VAL A 1002 -52.50 -5.57 -18.68
CA VAL A 1002 -52.81 -6.23 -19.96
C VAL A 1002 -53.44 -7.61 -19.78
N GLN A 1003 -53.09 -8.36 -18.72
CA GLN A 1003 -53.72 -9.64 -18.42
C GLN A 1003 -55.19 -9.46 -18.06
N GLN A 1004 -55.52 -8.52 -17.16
CA GLN A 1004 -56.91 -8.23 -16.80
C GLN A 1004 -57.75 -7.77 -17.99
N LEU A 1005 -57.17 -6.97 -18.89
CA LEU A 1005 -57.83 -6.56 -20.12
C LEU A 1005 -58.13 -7.78 -21.01
N ASN A 1006 -57.15 -8.67 -21.21
CA ASN A 1006 -57.32 -9.90 -21.98
C ASN A 1006 -58.36 -10.83 -21.33
N ASP A 1007 -58.31 -11.03 -20.01
CA ASP A 1007 -59.28 -11.85 -19.27
C ASP A 1007 -60.69 -11.25 -19.33
N GLY A 1008 -60.81 -9.91 -19.32
CA GLY A 1008 -62.07 -9.19 -19.51
C GLY A 1008 -62.63 -9.36 -20.92
N VAL A 1009 -61.79 -9.18 -21.94
CA VAL A 1009 -62.15 -9.34 -23.36
C VAL A 1009 -62.52 -10.79 -23.67
N ASN A 1010 -61.72 -11.77 -23.22
CA ASN A 1010 -62.00 -13.20 -23.40
C ASN A 1010 -63.32 -13.60 -22.72
N ARG A 1011 -63.61 -13.07 -21.53
CA ARG A 1011 -64.91 -13.27 -20.86
C ARG A 1011 -66.07 -12.67 -21.65
N ALA A 1012 -65.92 -11.45 -22.17
CA ALA A 1012 -66.93 -10.80 -23.01
C ALA A 1012 -67.18 -11.55 -24.33
N ILE A 1013 -66.13 -12.00 -25.01
CA ILE A 1013 -66.22 -12.86 -26.21
C ILE A 1013 -66.94 -14.17 -25.87
N THR A 1014 -66.57 -14.82 -24.76
CA THR A 1014 -67.22 -16.08 -24.32
C THR A 1014 -68.72 -15.88 -24.07
N THR A 1015 -69.12 -14.82 -23.37
CA THR A 1015 -70.53 -14.50 -23.13
C THR A 1015 -71.27 -14.13 -24.43
N SER A 1016 -70.62 -13.42 -25.37
CA SER A 1016 -71.22 -13.07 -26.66
C SER A 1016 -71.42 -14.29 -27.57
N ASN A 1017 -70.44 -15.21 -27.60
CA ASN A 1017 -70.55 -16.48 -28.30
C ASN A 1017 -71.67 -17.33 -27.69
N GLN A 1018 -71.71 -17.48 -26.35
CA GLN A 1018 -72.80 -18.18 -25.67
C GLN A 1018 -74.18 -17.57 -25.96
N TYR A 1019 -74.30 -16.24 -26.03
CA TYR A 1019 -75.56 -15.58 -26.42
C TYR A 1019 -75.94 -15.93 -27.88
N THR A 1020 -74.99 -15.82 -28.80
CA THR A 1020 -75.18 -16.11 -30.24
C THR A 1020 -75.51 -17.58 -30.49
N ASP A 1021 -74.84 -18.50 -29.79
CA ASP A 1021 -75.11 -19.94 -29.84
C ASP A 1021 -76.47 -20.28 -29.25
N ASN A 1022 -76.85 -19.70 -28.12
CA ASN A 1022 -78.18 -19.89 -27.54
C ASN A 1022 -79.30 -19.37 -28.45
N TRP A 1023 -79.09 -18.21 -29.07
CA TRP A 1023 -80.00 -17.66 -30.08
C TRP A 1023 -80.09 -18.55 -31.33
N GLY A 1024 -78.94 -18.95 -31.90
CA GLY A 1024 -78.87 -19.83 -33.06
C GLY A 1024 -79.43 -21.24 -32.79
N ASN A 1025 -79.33 -21.73 -31.56
CA ASN A 1025 -79.95 -22.99 -31.12
C ASN A 1025 -81.43 -22.83 -30.80
N GLY A 1026 -81.91 -21.64 -30.44
CA GLY A 1026 -83.32 -21.28 -30.48
C GLY A 1026 -83.86 -21.35 -31.91
N LEU A 1027 -83.31 -20.52 -32.79
CA LEU A 1027 -83.71 -20.41 -34.20
C LEU A 1027 -83.67 -21.75 -34.94
N ARG A 1028 -82.63 -22.58 -34.75
CA ARG A 1028 -82.56 -23.93 -35.35
C ARG A 1028 -83.67 -24.86 -34.87
N ARG A 1029 -84.12 -24.75 -33.61
CA ARG A 1029 -85.27 -25.53 -33.09
C ARG A 1029 -86.60 -25.01 -33.63
N GLU A 1030 -86.77 -23.70 -33.73
CA GLU A 1030 -87.98 -23.08 -34.31
C GLU A 1030 -88.12 -23.41 -35.80
N ILE A 1031 -87.04 -23.33 -36.58
CA ILE A 1031 -87.01 -23.73 -37.98
C ILE A 1031 -87.28 -25.25 -38.13
N GLY A 1032 -86.71 -26.08 -37.26
CA GLY A 1032 -87.00 -27.53 -37.24
C GLY A 1032 -88.48 -27.82 -36.98
N GLN A 1033 -89.07 -27.20 -35.96
CA GLN A 1033 -90.50 -27.29 -35.66
C GLN A 1033 -91.40 -26.77 -36.79
N LEU A 1034 -90.90 -25.82 -37.59
CA LEU A 1034 -91.61 -25.29 -38.76
C LEU A 1034 -91.54 -26.24 -39.97
N ASP A 1035 -90.40 -26.86 -40.28
CA ASP A 1035 -90.30 -27.88 -41.36
C ASP A 1035 -91.06 -29.16 -40.99
N ASP A 1036 -91.03 -29.55 -39.72
CA ASP A 1036 -91.88 -30.59 -39.11
C ASP A 1036 -93.37 -30.30 -39.35
N LYS A 1037 -93.86 -29.11 -38.95
CA LYS A 1037 -95.27 -28.72 -39.13
C LYS A 1037 -95.66 -28.57 -40.59
N ALA A 1038 -94.78 -28.03 -41.44
CA ALA A 1038 -95.00 -27.94 -42.88
C ALA A 1038 -95.11 -29.33 -43.51
N SER A 1039 -94.22 -30.26 -43.16
CA SER A 1039 -94.22 -31.65 -43.64
C SER A 1039 -95.45 -32.42 -43.16
N ALA A 1040 -95.86 -32.23 -41.90
CA ALA A 1040 -97.09 -32.79 -41.35
C ALA A 1040 -98.36 -32.18 -42.00
N GLY A 1041 -98.32 -30.90 -42.37
CA GLY A 1041 -99.37 -30.24 -43.16
C GLY A 1041 -99.49 -30.81 -44.58
N VAL A 1042 -98.36 -31.07 -45.25
CA VAL A 1042 -98.31 -31.74 -46.57
C VAL A 1042 -98.87 -33.17 -46.46
N ALA A 1043 -98.53 -33.92 -45.40
CA ALA A 1043 -99.12 -35.22 -45.15
C ALA A 1043 -100.66 -35.12 -44.98
N SER A 1044 -101.15 -34.20 -44.15
CA SER A 1044 -102.61 -33.93 -44.02
C SER A 1044 -103.29 -33.65 -45.37
N ALA A 1045 -102.66 -32.86 -46.25
CA ALA A 1045 -103.17 -32.59 -47.59
C ALA A 1045 -103.18 -33.84 -48.49
N MET A 1046 -102.11 -34.65 -48.44
CA MET A 1046 -102.04 -35.94 -49.16
C MET A 1046 -103.11 -36.92 -48.68
N ALA A 1047 -103.42 -36.96 -47.39
CA ALA A 1047 -104.51 -37.79 -46.86
C ALA A 1047 -105.89 -37.34 -47.38
N VAL A 1048 -106.18 -36.03 -47.41
CA VAL A 1048 -107.45 -35.50 -47.96
C VAL A 1048 -107.58 -35.78 -49.47
N ALA A 1049 -106.48 -35.66 -50.21
CA ALA A 1049 -106.42 -36.01 -51.63
C ALA A 1049 -106.65 -37.51 -51.85
N GLY A 1050 -106.08 -38.36 -50.99
CA GLY A 1050 -106.23 -39.81 -51.03
C GLY A 1050 -107.60 -40.36 -50.65
N LEU A 1051 -108.50 -39.55 -50.06
CA LEU A 1051 -109.87 -39.97 -49.72
C LEU A 1051 -110.70 -40.26 -50.98
N PRO A 1052 -111.16 -41.51 -51.20
CA PRO A 1052 -112.06 -41.87 -52.30
C PRO A 1052 -113.35 -41.03 -52.32
N GLN A 1053 -113.90 -40.88 -53.52
CA GLN A 1053 -115.21 -40.27 -53.74
C GLN A 1053 -116.27 -41.34 -54.02
N SER A 1054 -117.51 -41.10 -53.60
CA SER A 1054 -118.66 -41.88 -54.05
C SER A 1054 -118.74 -41.89 -55.58
N TYR A 1055 -119.21 -43.00 -56.14
CA TYR A 1055 -119.33 -43.23 -57.58
C TYR A 1055 -120.74 -43.70 -57.98
N MET A 1056 -121.70 -43.63 -57.05
CA MET A 1056 -123.10 -44.00 -57.27
C MET A 1056 -124.02 -42.81 -56.91
N PRO A 1057 -124.91 -42.35 -57.82
CA PRO A 1057 -125.93 -41.35 -57.51
C PRO A 1057 -126.81 -41.73 -56.32
N GLY A 1058 -127.17 -40.74 -55.50
CA GLY A 1058 -127.98 -40.94 -54.29
C GLY A 1058 -127.33 -41.82 -53.21
N LYS A 1059 -126.00 -41.98 -53.23
CA LYS A 1059 -125.24 -42.72 -52.20
C LYS A 1059 -124.11 -41.90 -51.61
N SER A 1060 -124.11 -41.79 -50.28
CA SER A 1060 -123.02 -41.24 -49.50
C SER A 1060 -121.99 -42.32 -49.17
N MET A 1061 -120.70 -41.98 -49.32
CA MET A 1061 -119.55 -42.79 -48.96
C MET A 1061 -118.79 -42.09 -47.83
N ALA A 1062 -118.71 -42.72 -46.66
CA ALA A 1062 -117.73 -42.37 -45.64
C ALA A 1062 -116.41 -43.09 -45.94
N ALA A 1063 -115.29 -42.37 -45.87
CA ALA A 1063 -113.97 -42.87 -46.20
C ALA A 1063 -112.91 -42.36 -45.21
N ILE A 1064 -111.81 -43.11 -45.13
CA ILE A 1064 -110.68 -42.91 -44.23
C ILE A 1064 -109.39 -43.05 -45.06
N ALA A 1065 -108.42 -42.17 -44.83
CA ALA A 1065 -107.15 -42.16 -45.55
C ALA A 1065 -106.00 -41.83 -44.60
N ALA A 1066 -104.86 -42.46 -44.84
CA ALA A 1066 -103.61 -42.22 -44.11
C ALA A 1066 -102.46 -42.01 -45.11
N SER A 1067 -101.45 -41.27 -44.68
CA SER A 1067 -100.32 -40.85 -45.52
C SER A 1067 -99.08 -40.61 -44.66
N SER A 1068 -97.91 -40.55 -45.29
CA SER A 1068 -96.68 -40.08 -44.67
C SER A 1068 -95.87 -39.23 -45.65
N PHE A 1069 -95.19 -38.22 -45.12
CA PHE A 1069 -94.28 -37.36 -45.86
C PHE A 1069 -93.11 -36.96 -44.96
N ARG A 1070 -91.87 -37.24 -45.39
CA ARG A 1070 -90.62 -36.94 -44.65
C ARG A 1070 -90.55 -37.45 -43.19
N GLY A 1071 -91.27 -38.53 -42.86
CA GLY A 1071 -91.33 -39.10 -41.50
C GLY A 1071 -92.54 -38.63 -40.69
N GLU A 1072 -93.17 -37.53 -41.09
CA GLU A 1072 -94.46 -37.11 -40.56
C GLU A 1072 -95.60 -37.94 -41.14
N THR A 1073 -96.74 -37.98 -40.45
CA THR A 1073 -97.94 -38.72 -40.86
C THR A 1073 -99.17 -37.83 -40.84
N GLY A 1074 -100.06 -38.06 -41.80
CA GLY A 1074 -101.29 -37.30 -41.99
C GLY A 1074 -102.46 -38.24 -42.18
N PHE A 1075 -103.57 -37.93 -41.53
CA PHE A 1075 -104.76 -38.77 -41.44
C PHE A 1075 -106.00 -37.94 -41.79
N ALA A 1076 -106.91 -38.50 -42.59
CA ALA A 1076 -108.13 -37.83 -43.00
C ALA A 1076 -109.34 -38.75 -42.94
N ILE A 1077 -110.48 -38.17 -42.58
CA ILE A 1077 -111.81 -38.79 -42.67
C ILE A 1077 -112.68 -37.85 -43.49
N GLY A 1078 -113.43 -38.40 -44.45
CA GLY A 1078 -114.38 -37.61 -45.22
C GLY A 1078 -115.65 -38.37 -45.56
N VAL A 1079 -116.71 -37.60 -45.80
CA VAL A 1079 -117.95 -38.07 -46.39
C VAL A 1079 -118.10 -37.39 -47.74
N SER A 1080 -118.27 -38.18 -48.79
CA SER A 1080 -118.65 -37.70 -50.12
C SER A 1080 -120.00 -38.25 -50.51
N THR A 1081 -120.79 -37.49 -51.26
CA THR A 1081 -122.11 -37.92 -51.72
C THR A 1081 -122.41 -37.33 -53.09
N ILE A 1082 -123.13 -38.09 -53.92
CA ILE A 1082 -123.64 -37.63 -55.20
C ILE A 1082 -125.15 -37.44 -55.08
N SER A 1083 -125.68 -36.33 -55.61
CA SER A 1083 -127.12 -36.10 -55.70
C SER A 1083 -127.85 -37.22 -56.47
N GLU A 1084 -129.15 -37.35 -56.25
CA GLU A 1084 -129.95 -38.44 -56.85
C GLU A 1084 -130.04 -38.34 -58.38
N ASP A 1085 -129.92 -37.13 -58.94
CA ASP A 1085 -129.83 -36.87 -60.39
C ASP A 1085 -128.42 -37.06 -60.98
N GLY A 1086 -127.43 -37.42 -60.15
CA GLY A 1086 -126.04 -37.64 -60.55
C GLY A 1086 -125.20 -36.38 -60.79
N ARG A 1087 -125.79 -35.17 -60.72
CA ARG A 1087 -125.15 -33.94 -61.19
C ARG A 1087 -124.21 -33.26 -60.19
N TRP A 1088 -124.48 -33.36 -58.90
CA TRP A 1088 -123.69 -32.68 -57.86
C TRP A 1088 -122.92 -33.68 -57.02
N VAL A 1089 -121.62 -33.45 -56.85
CA VAL A 1089 -120.75 -34.20 -55.97
C VAL A 1089 -120.32 -33.29 -54.82
N TYR A 1090 -120.78 -33.58 -53.60
CA TYR A 1090 -120.37 -32.88 -52.39
C TYR A 1090 -119.35 -33.72 -51.63
N LYS A 1091 -118.20 -33.14 -51.24
CA LYS A 1091 -117.18 -33.79 -50.40
C LYS A 1091 -116.88 -32.90 -49.19
N PHE A 1092 -117.02 -33.45 -48.00
CA PHE A 1092 -116.60 -32.86 -46.73
C PHE A 1092 -115.52 -33.74 -46.11
N SER A 1093 -114.39 -33.16 -45.70
CA SER A 1093 -113.27 -33.93 -45.14
C SER A 1093 -112.52 -33.16 -44.05
N GLY A 1094 -112.40 -33.79 -42.89
CA GLY A 1094 -111.51 -33.38 -41.80
C GLY A 1094 -110.18 -34.15 -41.86
N ASN A 1095 -109.11 -33.53 -41.40
CA ASN A 1095 -107.78 -34.14 -41.31
C ASN A 1095 -107.05 -33.73 -40.03
N SER A 1096 -106.08 -34.53 -39.63
CA SER A 1096 -105.18 -34.29 -38.49
C SER A 1096 -103.82 -34.92 -38.78
N ASN A 1097 -102.75 -34.40 -38.18
CA ASN A 1097 -101.38 -34.84 -38.42
C ASN A 1097 -100.59 -35.13 -37.12
N SER A 1098 -99.38 -35.67 -37.27
CA SER A 1098 -98.47 -36.02 -36.17
C SER A 1098 -97.92 -34.83 -35.36
N LYS A 1099 -98.19 -33.57 -35.74
CA LYS A 1099 -97.92 -32.37 -34.91
C LYS A 1099 -99.18 -31.85 -34.21
N GLY A 1100 -100.33 -32.52 -34.38
CA GLY A 1100 -101.60 -32.18 -33.75
C GLY A 1100 -102.40 -31.07 -34.44
N ASP A 1101 -101.95 -30.59 -35.60
CA ASP A 1101 -102.68 -29.57 -36.36
C ASP A 1101 -103.87 -30.23 -37.11
N VAL A 1102 -105.06 -29.61 -37.03
CA VAL A 1102 -106.32 -30.15 -37.57
C VAL A 1102 -106.84 -29.24 -38.69
N GLY A 1103 -107.16 -29.82 -39.84
CA GLY A 1103 -107.73 -29.13 -41.00
C GLY A 1103 -109.15 -29.60 -41.33
N VAL A 1104 -109.97 -28.72 -41.91
CA VAL A 1104 -111.29 -29.06 -42.45
C VAL A 1104 -111.40 -28.50 -43.87
N THR A 1105 -112.00 -29.28 -44.75
CA THR A 1105 -112.17 -28.99 -46.18
C THR A 1105 -113.59 -29.34 -46.62
N VAL A 1106 -114.17 -28.51 -47.47
CA VAL A 1106 -115.47 -28.76 -48.11
C VAL A 1106 -115.39 -28.35 -49.58
N GLY A 1107 -115.97 -29.15 -50.46
CA GLY A 1107 -116.03 -28.90 -51.89
C GLY A 1107 -117.33 -29.39 -52.51
N ALA A 1108 -117.77 -28.69 -53.55
CA ALA A 1108 -118.90 -29.07 -54.38
C ALA A 1108 -118.46 -29.04 -55.85
N GLY A 1109 -118.63 -30.15 -56.56
CA GLY A 1109 -118.42 -30.26 -58.00
C GLY A 1109 -119.74 -30.43 -58.73
N LEU A 1110 -119.86 -29.80 -59.90
CA LEU A 1110 -120.95 -30.03 -60.85
C LEU A 1110 -120.41 -30.91 -61.99
N MET A 1111 -121.10 -32.00 -62.29
CA MET A 1111 -120.89 -32.87 -63.45
C MET A 1111 -122.07 -32.64 -64.42
N TRP A 1112 -121.76 -32.43 -65.70
CA TRP A 1112 -122.71 -31.96 -66.73
C TRP A 1112 -122.91 -32.97 -67.86
#